data_AF-A0A6A7G3M9-F1
#
_entry.id   AF-A0A6A7G3M9-F1
#
_cell.length_a   1.000
_cell.length_b   1.000
_cell.length_c   1.000
_cell.angle_alpha   90.00
_cell.angle_beta   90.00
_cell.angle_gamma   90.00
#
_symmetry.space_group_name_H-M   'P 1'
#
loop_
_entity.id
_entity.type
_entity.pdbx_description
1 polymer ?
#
loop_
_entity_poly.entity_id
_entity_poly.type
_entity_poly.pdbx_seq_one_letter_code
_entity_poly.pdbx_strand_id
1 'polypeptide(L)'
;MKDAKNKPLRLRNYSTNSENYDFLHSQQQMDGVCTRNVCNTALMFGRKTPNDPRPTEEVLRLAKEFIDEYYQSIKRFKSEQHLARWVEVEAHIEKNGNTYDLTQTELVYGAKLAWRNASRCIGRIQWSKLQVFDARFVTTASGMFEAICTHVKYATNKGNIRSAISIFPPRTDGKHDFRVWNSQILSYGGYKNEDGSITGDPLNVEFTELCTQLGWKSQKTRWDILPLVLSANGHDPEWFDFPEQMVLTVHFSHPDFDWFKELGLQWYTLPAVSGMLFDCGGLLFPAAPFNGWYMGTEIGARDLGDVQRYNMLETVALKMGLDTHNPVGLWKDRALVELNVAVLYSFQLQNITIVDHHTAAETFMKHYENEQKLRGGCPADWVWIVPPMSGSVTPVFHQEMSTYYLRPSYEYQEPAWKTHVWKKNKDRDSASRTSVRKPKRKFRFKEIARAVKFTSKLFGKALSKRIKATILYATETGKSEMYAKQLCEIFGHTFNAQVYCMDDYDIIDIEHEALVLVVTSTFGNGDPPENGEKFAKTLYAMKTSGATTGAAQSSQGSLNRSLSFMRMNSQTDVGTPNTPPAASVAAGQQCSWSNSDIMSENDMGALSNVRFAVFSLGSSAYPNFCAFGKYVDTLLSELGGERLVDLTCGDELAGQEQQFNLWAKEVFTLGCETFCLDDDAAMREATAALKAEGVPKSVDVKLVPAPSATADDEGLARAHNKKVYSVPIVASINLHGEKA
;
A
#
# COMPACT_ATOMS: atom_id res chain seq x y z
N MET A 1 -36.62 -26.70 -2.29
CA MET A 1 -35.61 -25.91 -3.04
C MET A 1 -34.87 -24.88 -2.18
N LYS A 2 -35.30 -24.57 -0.93
CA LYS A 2 -34.53 -23.76 0.03
C LYS A 2 -33.33 -24.52 0.65
N ASP A 3 -33.34 -25.85 0.66
CA ASP A 3 -32.31 -26.67 1.33
C ASP A 3 -30.97 -26.82 0.59
N ALA A 4 -30.88 -26.41 -0.68
CA ALA A 4 -29.65 -26.53 -1.46
C ALA A 4 -28.68 -25.36 -1.27
N LYS A 5 -29.16 -24.18 -0.85
CA LYS A 5 -28.33 -22.97 -0.68
C LYS A 5 -27.45 -22.96 0.58
N ASN A 6 -27.67 -23.89 1.52
CA ASN A 6 -26.96 -23.93 2.80
C ASN A 6 -25.94 -25.08 2.91
N LYS A 7 -25.77 -25.89 1.85
CA LYS A 7 -24.76 -26.95 1.86
C LYS A 7 -23.42 -26.41 1.37
N PRO A 8 -22.31 -26.66 2.08
CA PRO A 8 -21.00 -26.23 1.60
C PRO A 8 -20.66 -26.87 0.25
N LEU A 9 -19.99 -26.13 -0.62
CA LEU A 9 -19.40 -26.67 -1.83
C LEU A 9 -18.08 -27.35 -1.46
N ARG A 10 -17.96 -28.64 -1.76
CA ARG A 10 -16.70 -29.37 -1.59
C ARG A 10 -15.80 -29.06 -2.79
N LEU A 11 -14.63 -28.49 -2.51
CA LEU A 11 -13.61 -28.12 -3.50
C LEU A 11 -12.34 -28.92 -3.18
N ARG A 12 -11.76 -29.56 -4.19
CA ARG A 12 -10.57 -30.41 -4.03
C ARG A 12 -9.33 -29.77 -4.65
N ASN A 13 -8.20 -29.96 -3.99
CA ASN A 13 -6.89 -29.79 -4.61
C ASN A 13 -6.38 -31.13 -5.14
N TYR A 14 -6.11 -31.23 -6.44
CA TYR A 14 -5.72 -32.50 -7.07
C TYR A 14 -4.25 -32.87 -6.88
N SER A 15 -3.37 -31.92 -6.52
CA SER A 15 -1.95 -32.23 -6.26
C SER A 15 -1.73 -32.70 -4.82
N THR A 16 -2.44 -32.11 -3.85
CA THR A 16 -2.27 -32.45 -2.42
C THR A 16 -3.35 -33.40 -1.87
N ASN A 17 -4.42 -33.65 -2.64
CA ASN A 17 -5.64 -34.34 -2.19
C ASN A 17 -6.37 -33.66 -1.02
N SER A 18 -6.05 -32.39 -0.71
CA SER A 18 -6.79 -31.65 0.31
C SER A 18 -8.21 -31.32 -0.17
N GLU A 19 -9.15 -31.32 0.76
CA GLU A 19 -10.54 -30.91 0.53
C GLU A 19 -10.85 -29.66 1.36
N ASN A 20 -11.47 -28.68 0.72
CA ASN A 20 -11.98 -27.46 1.34
C ASN A 20 -13.50 -27.40 1.16
N TYR A 21 -14.18 -26.79 2.13
CA TYR A 21 -15.64 -26.66 2.13
C TYR A 21 -16.00 -25.17 2.11
N ASP A 22 -16.54 -24.69 0.99
CA ASP A 22 -16.92 -23.30 0.80
C ASP A 22 -18.37 -23.05 1.25
N PHE A 23 -18.51 -22.27 2.33
CA PHE A 23 -19.77 -21.80 2.89
C PHE A 23 -20.13 -20.39 2.41
N LEU A 24 -19.14 -19.59 2.02
CA LEU A 24 -19.31 -18.18 1.67
C LEU A 24 -20.14 -17.99 0.38
N HIS A 25 -20.14 -18.96 -0.54
CA HIS A 25 -20.96 -18.89 -1.75
C HIS A 25 -22.47 -18.69 -1.45
N SER A 26 -22.94 -19.11 -0.28
CA SER A 26 -24.33 -18.92 0.16
C SER A 26 -24.69 -17.44 0.39
N GLN A 27 -23.68 -16.59 0.62
CA GLN A 27 -23.79 -15.14 0.80
C GLN A 27 -23.68 -14.36 -0.52
N GLN A 28 -23.74 -15.02 -1.68
CA GLN A 28 -23.72 -14.36 -2.99
C GLN A 28 -24.81 -13.27 -3.08
N GLN A 29 -24.37 -12.04 -3.35
CA GLN A 29 -25.25 -10.86 -3.44
C GLN A 29 -25.58 -10.44 -4.87
N MET A 30 -24.85 -10.96 -5.85
CA MET A 30 -25.00 -10.61 -7.26
C MET A 30 -25.14 -11.85 -8.13
N ASP A 31 -26.01 -11.81 -9.12
CA ASP A 31 -26.20 -12.94 -10.04
C ASP A 31 -24.92 -13.27 -10.80
N GLY A 32 -24.73 -14.57 -11.04
CA GLY A 32 -23.64 -15.10 -11.83
C GLY A 32 -23.92 -14.99 -13.33
N VAL A 33 -22.90 -15.24 -14.15
CA VAL A 33 -23.02 -15.27 -15.62
C VAL A 33 -23.63 -16.57 -16.15
N CYS A 34 -23.61 -17.63 -15.34
CA CYS A 34 -24.05 -18.96 -15.71
C CYS A 34 -25.55 -19.16 -15.46
N THR A 35 -26.16 -20.02 -16.26
CA THR A 35 -27.51 -20.54 -16.00
C THR A 35 -27.43 -22.01 -15.60
N ARG A 36 -28.55 -22.60 -15.18
CA ARG A 36 -28.60 -24.04 -14.85
C ARG A 36 -28.12 -24.96 -15.98
N ASN A 37 -28.29 -24.53 -17.24
CA ASN A 37 -28.01 -25.36 -18.42
C ASN A 37 -26.76 -24.92 -19.18
N VAL A 38 -26.17 -23.75 -18.85
CA VAL A 38 -25.07 -23.15 -19.62
C VAL A 38 -24.05 -22.52 -18.69
N CYS A 39 -22.79 -22.95 -18.84
CA CYS A 39 -21.64 -22.33 -18.18
C CYS A 39 -21.08 -21.22 -19.07
N ASN A 40 -21.07 -19.99 -18.56
CA ASN A 40 -20.59 -18.80 -19.26
C ASN A 40 -19.34 -18.19 -18.61
N THR A 41 -18.63 -18.94 -17.74
CA THR A 41 -17.46 -18.42 -17.00
C THR A 41 -16.32 -17.97 -17.92
N ALA A 42 -16.18 -18.58 -19.10
CA ALA A 42 -15.17 -18.19 -20.10
C ALA A 42 -15.50 -16.87 -20.84
N LEU A 43 -16.64 -16.24 -20.59
CA LEU A 43 -16.94 -14.92 -21.17
C LEU A 43 -16.19 -13.81 -20.44
N MET A 44 -15.32 -13.11 -21.17
CA MET A 44 -14.49 -12.01 -20.64
C MET A 44 -15.32 -10.91 -19.96
N PHE A 45 -16.43 -10.49 -20.59
CA PHE A 45 -17.30 -9.41 -20.11
C PHE A 45 -18.74 -9.89 -19.92
N GLY A 46 -18.94 -10.89 -19.06
CA GLY A 46 -20.27 -11.47 -18.84
C GLY A 46 -21.23 -10.60 -18.03
N ARG A 47 -20.75 -9.56 -17.33
CA ARG A 47 -21.58 -8.62 -16.55
C ARG A 47 -21.13 -7.19 -16.79
N LYS A 48 -22.09 -6.29 -16.92
CA LYS A 48 -21.87 -4.84 -17.01
C LYS A 48 -22.86 -4.14 -16.11
N THR A 49 -22.39 -3.17 -15.34
CA THR A 49 -23.28 -2.36 -14.50
C THR A 49 -24.03 -1.35 -15.37
N PRO A 50 -25.37 -1.27 -15.29
CA PRO A 50 -26.14 -0.26 -16.01
C PRO A 50 -25.69 1.17 -15.69
N ASN A 51 -25.92 2.10 -16.61
CA ASN A 51 -25.66 3.52 -16.38
C ASN A 51 -26.75 4.20 -15.54
N ASP A 52 -27.88 3.53 -15.33
CA ASP A 52 -29.00 4.09 -14.58
C ASP A 52 -28.71 4.14 -13.07
N PRO A 53 -29.27 5.12 -12.36
CA PRO A 53 -29.22 5.15 -10.91
C PRO A 53 -30.01 3.98 -10.30
N ARG A 54 -29.56 3.50 -9.13
CA ARG A 54 -30.28 2.47 -8.38
C ARG A 54 -31.59 3.02 -7.78
N PRO A 55 -32.67 2.22 -7.75
CA PRO A 55 -33.87 2.56 -7.00
C PRO A 55 -33.58 2.74 -5.51
N THR A 56 -34.27 3.67 -4.86
CA THR A 56 -34.14 3.97 -3.42
C THR A 56 -34.21 2.73 -2.53
N GLU A 57 -35.17 1.84 -2.79
CA GLU A 57 -35.35 0.59 -2.01
C GLU A 57 -34.12 -0.33 -2.10
N GLU A 58 -33.50 -0.42 -3.28
CA GLU A 58 -32.28 -1.20 -3.46
C GLU A 58 -31.10 -0.55 -2.72
N VAL A 59 -30.98 0.79 -2.78
CA VAL A 59 -29.93 1.52 -2.05
C VAL A 59 -30.08 1.34 -0.54
N LEU A 60 -31.29 1.47 0.01
CA LEU A 60 -31.56 1.24 1.44
C LEU A 60 -31.12 -0.15 1.89
N ARG A 61 -31.50 -1.19 1.14
CA ARG A 61 -31.12 -2.57 1.45
C ARG A 61 -29.60 -2.77 1.43
N LEU A 62 -28.93 -2.30 0.37
CA LEU A 62 -27.48 -2.47 0.23
C LEU A 62 -26.68 -1.62 1.22
N ALA A 63 -27.17 -0.42 1.55
CA ALA A 63 -26.59 0.40 2.60
C ALA A 63 -26.70 -0.29 3.96
N LYS A 64 -27.86 -0.89 4.28
CA LYS A 64 -28.03 -1.64 5.54
C LYS A 64 -27.05 -2.80 5.63
N GLU A 65 -27.01 -3.65 4.61
CA GLU A 65 -26.12 -4.82 4.55
C GLU A 65 -24.66 -4.39 4.75
N PHE A 66 -24.22 -3.31 4.08
CA PHE A 66 -22.85 -2.82 4.20
C PHE A 66 -22.53 -2.19 5.56
N ILE A 67 -23.42 -1.38 6.12
CA ILE A 67 -23.22 -0.79 7.46
C ILE A 67 -23.18 -1.89 8.53
N ASP A 68 -24.06 -2.89 8.44
CA ASP A 68 -24.03 -4.05 9.33
C ASP A 68 -22.68 -4.79 9.24
N GLU A 69 -22.20 -5.05 8.02
CA GLU A 69 -20.92 -5.72 7.77
C GLU A 69 -19.72 -4.91 8.29
N TYR A 70 -19.70 -3.59 8.03
CA TYR A 70 -18.67 -2.70 8.53
C TYR A 70 -18.61 -2.73 10.07
N TYR A 71 -19.74 -2.54 10.76
CA TYR A 71 -19.77 -2.55 12.22
C TYR A 71 -19.49 -3.94 12.80
N GLN A 72 -19.83 -5.02 12.09
CA GLN A 72 -19.41 -6.37 12.46
C GLN A 72 -17.90 -6.55 12.37
N SER A 73 -17.26 -6.02 11.32
CA SER A 73 -15.81 -6.15 11.11
C SER A 73 -14.98 -5.49 12.23
N ILE A 74 -15.46 -4.36 12.75
CA ILE A 74 -14.83 -3.63 13.87
C ILE A 74 -15.39 -4.06 15.24
N LYS A 75 -16.09 -5.21 15.31
CA LYS A 75 -16.67 -5.79 16.54
C LYS A 75 -17.60 -4.85 17.32
N ARG A 76 -18.32 -3.95 16.63
CA ARG A 76 -19.30 -2.99 17.19
C ARG A 76 -20.72 -3.19 16.67
N PHE A 77 -21.01 -4.36 16.14
CA PHE A 77 -22.36 -4.69 15.68
C PHE A 77 -23.37 -4.56 16.82
N LYS A 78 -24.49 -3.87 16.54
CA LYS A 78 -25.55 -3.51 17.51
C LYS A 78 -25.13 -2.56 18.65
N SER A 79 -23.99 -1.86 18.54
CA SER A 79 -23.67 -0.78 19.47
C SER A 79 -24.58 0.44 19.25
N GLU A 80 -24.56 1.39 20.18
CA GLU A 80 -25.30 2.65 20.04
C GLU A 80 -24.87 3.43 18.80
N GLN A 81 -23.56 3.50 18.53
CA GLN A 81 -23.01 4.16 17.33
C GLN A 81 -23.47 3.47 16.04
N HIS A 82 -23.53 2.14 16.02
CA HIS A 82 -24.05 1.39 14.88
C HIS A 82 -25.51 1.75 14.58
N LEU A 83 -26.37 1.73 15.61
CA LEU A 83 -27.79 2.03 15.47
C LEU A 83 -28.01 3.50 15.08
N ALA A 84 -27.27 4.43 15.69
CA ALA A 84 -27.33 5.84 15.34
C ALA A 84 -26.88 6.10 13.90
N ARG A 85 -25.80 5.45 13.45
CA ARG A 85 -25.31 5.56 12.07
C ARG A 85 -26.33 5.02 11.07
N TRP A 86 -27.02 3.91 11.39
CA TRP A 86 -28.09 3.41 10.51
C TRP A 86 -29.23 4.41 10.38
N VAL A 87 -29.72 4.99 11.49
CA VAL A 87 -30.79 6.00 11.47
C VAL A 87 -30.39 7.22 10.63
N GLU A 88 -29.14 7.67 10.72
CA GLU A 88 -28.61 8.75 9.91
C GLU A 88 -28.62 8.42 8.41
N VAL A 89 -28.09 7.24 8.05
CA VAL A 89 -28.02 6.77 6.65
C VAL A 89 -29.41 6.60 6.04
N GLU A 90 -30.33 5.97 6.78
CA GLU A 90 -31.72 5.75 6.37
C GLU A 90 -32.42 7.09 6.11
N ALA A 91 -32.36 8.03 7.06
CA ALA A 91 -32.95 9.36 6.90
C ALA A 91 -32.34 10.14 5.73
N HIS A 92 -31.03 10.00 5.49
CA HIS A 92 -30.36 10.66 4.37
C HIS A 92 -30.81 10.10 3.02
N ILE A 93 -30.95 8.78 2.90
CA ILE A 93 -31.43 8.12 1.68
C ILE A 93 -32.89 8.49 1.41
N GLU A 94 -33.76 8.45 2.43
CA GLU A 94 -35.17 8.83 2.28
C GLU A 94 -35.32 10.29 1.82
N LYS A 95 -34.48 11.19 2.34
CA LYS A 95 -34.51 12.61 1.98
C LYS A 95 -33.97 12.89 0.58
N ASN A 96 -32.87 12.24 0.20
CA ASN A 96 -32.15 12.54 -1.05
C ASN A 96 -32.42 11.53 -2.18
N GLY A 97 -33.28 10.55 -1.93
CA GLY A 97 -33.69 9.53 -2.89
C GLY A 97 -32.77 8.32 -2.90
N ASN A 98 -31.60 8.42 -3.53
CA ASN A 98 -30.80 7.25 -3.90
C ASN A 98 -29.31 7.38 -3.49
N THR A 99 -29.02 8.22 -2.51
CA THR A 99 -27.62 8.53 -2.13
C THR A 99 -27.45 8.85 -0.66
N TYR A 100 -26.25 8.61 -0.16
CA TYR A 100 -25.74 9.01 1.14
C TYR A 100 -24.23 9.11 1.13
N ASP A 101 -23.67 9.73 2.16
CA ASP A 101 -22.23 9.88 2.29
C ASP A 101 -21.65 8.79 3.19
N LEU A 102 -20.73 8.02 2.64
CA LEU A 102 -19.85 7.15 3.42
C LEU A 102 -18.89 7.99 4.26
N THR A 103 -18.64 7.57 5.51
CA THR A 103 -17.52 8.10 6.29
C THR A 103 -16.19 7.71 5.63
N GLN A 104 -15.09 8.35 6.03
CA GLN A 104 -13.78 8.01 5.50
C GLN A 104 -13.39 6.56 5.85
N THR A 105 -13.72 6.08 7.04
CA THR A 105 -13.42 4.71 7.47
C THR A 105 -14.26 3.67 6.73
N GLU A 106 -15.54 3.96 6.52
CA GLU A 106 -16.43 3.14 5.67
C GLU A 106 -15.91 3.06 4.23
N LEU A 107 -15.48 4.19 3.65
CA LEU A 107 -14.91 4.23 2.30
C LEU A 107 -13.64 3.38 2.18
N VAL A 108 -12.73 3.50 3.15
CA VAL A 108 -11.48 2.72 3.21
C VAL A 108 -11.77 1.23 3.32
N TYR A 109 -12.66 0.86 4.26
CA TYR A 109 -13.09 -0.52 4.45
C TYR A 109 -13.71 -1.09 3.17
N GLY A 110 -14.64 -0.35 2.56
CA GLY A 110 -15.32 -0.77 1.35
C GLY A 110 -14.38 -1.00 0.17
N ALA A 111 -13.40 -0.12 -0.04
CA ALA A 111 -12.42 -0.26 -1.11
C ALA A 111 -11.53 -1.51 -0.91
N LYS A 112 -11.02 -1.72 0.30
CA LYS A 112 -10.23 -2.92 0.64
C LYS A 112 -11.03 -4.20 0.46
N LEU A 113 -12.28 -4.20 0.93
CA LEU A 113 -13.17 -5.34 0.82
C LEU A 113 -13.54 -5.65 -0.64
N ALA A 114 -13.76 -4.62 -1.47
CA ALA A 114 -13.96 -4.81 -2.90
C ALA A 114 -12.78 -5.51 -3.58
N TRP A 115 -11.55 -5.14 -3.21
CA TRP A 115 -10.35 -5.83 -3.71
C TRP A 115 -10.28 -7.27 -3.20
N ARG A 116 -10.55 -7.51 -1.91
CA ARG A 116 -10.63 -8.86 -1.32
C ARG A 116 -11.67 -9.75 -2.02
N ASN A 117 -12.75 -9.15 -2.52
CA ASN A 117 -13.84 -9.83 -3.23
C ASN A 117 -13.58 -9.99 -4.74
N ALA A 118 -12.50 -9.41 -5.30
CA ALA A 118 -12.22 -9.42 -6.72
C ALA A 118 -11.75 -10.82 -7.21
N SER A 119 -12.70 -11.65 -7.66
CA SER A 119 -12.48 -13.06 -8.02
C SER A 119 -11.44 -13.29 -9.12
N ARG A 120 -11.13 -12.29 -9.93
CA ARG A 120 -10.13 -12.35 -11.02
C ARG A 120 -8.73 -11.89 -10.62
N CYS A 121 -8.54 -11.40 -9.39
CA CYS A 121 -7.24 -10.87 -8.95
C CYS A 121 -6.43 -11.94 -8.21
N ILE A 122 -5.25 -12.26 -8.74
CA ILE A 122 -4.30 -13.18 -8.10
C ILE A 122 -3.54 -12.53 -6.93
N GLY A 123 -3.30 -11.21 -6.99
CA GLY A 123 -2.54 -10.46 -5.97
C GLY A 123 -3.31 -10.12 -4.69
N ARG A 124 -4.39 -10.85 -4.36
CA ARG A 124 -5.30 -10.49 -3.27
C ARG A 124 -4.73 -10.66 -1.87
N ILE A 125 -3.58 -11.31 -1.68
CA ILE A 125 -2.94 -11.38 -0.36
C ILE A 125 -2.64 -9.97 0.22
N GLN A 126 -2.46 -8.98 -0.66
CA GLN A 126 -2.16 -7.59 -0.31
C GLN A 126 -3.40 -6.73 -0.03
N TRP A 127 -4.61 -7.31 -0.03
CA TRP A 127 -5.87 -6.55 -0.02
C TRP A 127 -6.00 -5.52 1.11
N SER A 128 -5.38 -5.80 2.27
CA SER A 128 -5.39 -4.92 3.44
C SER A 128 -4.41 -3.75 3.31
N LYS A 129 -3.36 -3.86 2.48
CA LYS A 129 -2.32 -2.84 2.26
C LYS A 129 -2.65 -1.94 1.07
N LEU A 130 -3.82 -1.30 1.12
CA LEU A 130 -4.31 -0.38 0.11
C LEU A 130 -4.37 1.06 0.64
N GLN A 131 -3.65 1.98 0.00
CA GLN A 131 -3.81 3.40 0.23
C GLN A 131 -5.08 3.90 -0.48
N VAL A 132 -5.95 4.60 0.25
CA VAL A 132 -7.18 5.17 -0.31
C VAL A 132 -7.06 6.69 -0.31
N PHE A 133 -7.15 7.29 -1.50
CA PHE A 133 -7.27 8.74 -1.68
C PHE A 133 -8.74 9.10 -1.87
N ASP A 134 -9.32 9.76 -0.86
CA ASP A 134 -10.67 10.31 -0.98
C ASP A 134 -10.65 11.56 -1.85
N ALA A 135 -11.15 11.44 -3.08
CA ALA A 135 -11.27 12.52 -4.06
C ALA A 135 -12.75 12.89 -4.33
N ARG A 136 -13.68 12.52 -3.42
CA ARG A 136 -15.11 12.81 -3.56
C ARG A 136 -15.46 14.30 -3.50
N PHE A 137 -14.52 15.14 -3.09
CA PHE A 137 -14.67 16.60 -3.09
C PHE A 137 -14.31 17.25 -4.45
N VAL A 138 -13.75 16.48 -5.40
CA VAL A 138 -13.33 17.02 -6.71
C VAL A 138 -14.54 17.34 -7.57
N THR A 139 -14.53 18.52 -8.21
CA THR A 139 -15.65 19.02 -9.01
C THR A 139 -15.33 19.24 -10.49
N THR A 140 -14.05 19.23 -10.88
CA THR A 140 -13.59 19.59 -12.23
C THR A 140 -12.65 18.54 -12.82
N ALA A 141 -12.54 18.50 -14.15
CA ALA A 141 -11.64 17.58 -14.85
C ALA A 141 -10.16 17.86 -14.53
N SER A 142 -9.78 19.14 -14.37
CA SER A 142 -8.44 19.50 -13.90
C SER A 142 -8.17 19.02 -12.47
N GLY A 143 -9.16 19.10 -11.57
CA GLY A 143 -9.03 18.55 -10.22
C GLY A 143 -8.91 17.01 -10.23
N MET A 144 -9.58 16.33 -11.17
CA MET A 144 -9.37 14.89 -11.38
C MET A 144 -7.94 14.59 -11.83
N PHE A 145 -7.43 15.36 -12.79
CA PHE A 145 -6.06 15.22 -13.26
C PHE A 145 -5.03 15.40 -12.13
N GLU A 146 -5.20 16.42 -11.28
CA GLU A 146 -4.34 16.68 -10.12
C GLU A 146 -4.38 15.51 -9.10
N ALA A 147 -5.57 14.97 -8.82
CA ALA A 147 -5.72 13.81 -7.94
C ALA A 147 -5.06 12.55 -8.53
N ILE A 148 -5.16 12.33 -9.84
CA ILE A 148 -4.51 11.20 -10.52
C ILE A 148 -2.99 11.40 -10.55
N CYS A 149 -2.48 12.61 -10.75
CA CYS A 149 -1.05 12.90 -10.65
C CYS A 149 -0.48 12.56 -9.26
N THR A 150 -1.22 12.92 -8.20
CA THR A 150 -0.86 12.56 -6.82
C THR A 150 -0.83 11.04 -6.63
N HIS A 151 -1.84 10.35 -7.14
CA HIS A 151 -1.91 8.88 -7.13
C HIS A 151 -0.70 8.25 -7.83
N VAL A 152 -0.40 8.65 -9.07
CA VAL A 152 0.72 8.08 -9.85
C VAL A 152 2.04 8.31 -9.14
N LYS A 153 2.27 9.51 -8.60
CA LYS A 153 3.49 9.82 -7.84
C LYS A 153 3.64 8.94 -6.59
N TYR A 154 2.59 8.83 -5.78
CA TYR A 154 2.57 7.98 -4.59
C TYR A 154 2.79 6.52 -4.97
N ALA A 155 2.05 6.01 -5.94
CA ALA A 155 2.06 4.61 -6.30
C ALA A 155 3.39 4.19 -6.95
N THR A 156 3.99 5.05 -7.79
CA THR A 156 5.26 4.78 -8.47
C THR A 156 6.44 4.73 -7.50
N ASN A 157 6.49 5.64 -6.51
CA ASN A 157 7.46 5.62 -5.42
C ASN A 157 8.92 5.25 -5.83
N LYS A 158 9.41 5.91 -6.89
CA LYS A 158 10.77 5.68 -7.44
C LYS A 158 11.07 4.21 -7.80
N GLY A 159 10.06 3.40 -8.11
CA GLY A 159 10.18 1.99 -8.45
C GLY A 159 9.68 1.03 -7.38
N ASN A 160 9.60 1.44 -6.11
CA ASN A 160 9.04 0.62 -5.03
C ASN A 160 7.51 0.73 -5.00
N ILE A 161 6.85 0.06 -5.96
CA ILE A 161 5.44 0.26 -6.27
C ILE A 161 4.53 0.01 -5.05
N ARG A 162 3.61 0.94 -4.78
CA ARG A 162 2.61 0.86 -3.71
C ARG A 162 1.21 0.78 -4.28
N SER A 163 0.37 -0.06 -3.69
CA SER A 163 -1.03 -0.20 -4.08
C SER A 163 -1.85 0.99 -3.60
N ALA A 164 -2.57 1.65 -4.50
CA ALA A 164 -3.42 2.79 -4.19
C ALA A 164 -4.73 2.78 -5.00
N ILE A 165 -5.74 3.47 -4.48
CA ILE A 165 -6.99 3.79 -5.18
C ILE A 165 -7.35 5.25 -4.94
N SER A 166 -7.81 5.95 -5.98
CA SER A 166 -8.39 7.30 -5.85
C SER A 166 -9.87 7.25 -6.17
N ILE A 167 -10.73 7.64 -5.23
CA ILE A 167 -12.19 7.50 -5.37
C ILE A 167 -12.81 8.88 -5.60
N PHE A 168 -13.35 9.10 -6.79
CA PHE A 168 -14.04 10.33 -7.20
C PHE A 168 -15.51 10.33 -6.77
N PRO A 169 -16.27 11.43 -6.96
CA PRO A 169 -17.67 11.50 -6.52
C PRO A 169 -18.53 10.33 -7.03
N PRO A 170 -19.48 9.83 -6.21
CA PRO A 170 -20.39 8.79 -6.62
C PRO A 170 -21.38 9.30 -7.68
N ARG A 171 -21.95 8.36 -8.43
CA ARG A 171 -23.08 8.61 -9.33
C ARG A 171 -24.28 9.12 -8.54
N THR A 172 -24.97 10.10 -9.11
CA THR A 172 -26.22 10.65 -8.59
C THR A 172 -27.41 10.23 -9.44
N ASP A 173 -27.54 10.82 -10.63
CA ASP A 173 -28.67 10.63 -11.56
C ASP A 173 -28.29 9.93 -12.87
N GLY A 174 -27.05 9.43 -12.97
CA GLY A 174 -26.48 8.83 -14.18
C GLY A 174 -26.11 9.82 -15.28
N LYS A 175 -26.33 11.12 -15.09
CA LYS A 175 -26.01 12.18 -16.06
C LYS A 175 -24.81 13.01 -15.62
N HIS A 176 -24.48 12.98 -14.34
CA HIS A 176 -23.42 13.78 -13.72
C HIS A 176 -22.21 12.93 -13.29
N ASP A 177 -21.94 11.83 -14.00
CA ASP A 177 -20.84 10.93 -13.67
C ASP A 177 -19.47 11.62 -13.78
N PHE A 178 -18.58 11.24 -12.87
CA PHE A 178 -17.13 11.42 -13.02
C PHE A 178 -16.58 10.16 -13.69
N ARG A 179 -15.82 10.32 -14.79
CA ARG A 179 -15.24 9.20 -15.54
C ARG A 179 -13.80 9.51 -15.95
N VAL A 180 -12.94 8.51 -15.76
CA VAL A 180 -11.68 8.39 -16.51
C VAL A 180 -12.00 7.54 -17.74
N TRP A 181 -11.83 8.10 -18.93
CA TRP A 181 -12.21 7.39 -20.16
C TRP A 181 -11.18 6.31 -20.49
N ASN A 182 -9.91 6.53 -20.15
CA ASN A 182 -8.86 5.54 -20.33
C ASN A 182 -9.19 4.24 -19.59
N SER A 183 -8.85 3.10 -20.19
CA SER A 183 -8.95 1.78 -19.55
C SER A 183 -7.93 1.63 -18.42
N GLN A 184 -6.73 2.18 -18.62
CA GLN A 184 -5.65 2.30 -17.65
C GLN A 184 -5.15 3.74 -17.60
N ILE A 185 -4.64 4.19 -16.44
CA ILE A 185 -4.07 5.53 -16.29
C ILE A 185 -2.92 5.76 -17.28
N LEU A 186 -2.02 4.78 -17.39
CA LEU A 186 -0.92 4.77 -18.35
C LEU A 186 -1.19 3.70 -19.40
N SER A 187 -1.01 4.06 -20.68
CA SER A 187 -1.13 3.17 -21.83
C SER A 187 -0.41 3.77 -23.02
N TYR A 188 0.10 2.93 -23.91
CA TYR A 188 0.73 3.38 -25.16
C TYR A 188 -0.31 3.53 -26.28
N GLY A 189 -0.13 4.54 -27.13
CA GLY A 189 -1.00 4.78 -28.28
C GLY A 189 -0.81 3.75 -29.39
N GLY A 190 -1.85 3.56 -30.20
CA GLY A 190 -1.85 2.71 -31.39
C GLY A 190 -2.22 3.50 -32.64
N TYR A 191 -1.41 3.42 -33.69
CA TYR A 191 -1.57 4.20 -34.91
C TYR A 191 -1.66 3.29 -36.12
N LYS A 192 -2.81 3.31 -36.80
CA LYS A 192 -2.97 2.61 -38.08
C LYS A 192 -2.24 3.39 -39.19
N ASN A 193 -1.31 2.72 -39.86
CA ASN A 193 -0.54 3.25 -40.98
C ASN A 193 -1.31 3.08 -42.30
N GLU A 194 -0.86 3.75 -43.36
CA GLU A 194 -1.50 3.72 -44.68
C GLU A 194 -1.46 2.33 -45.34
N ASP A 195 -0.42 1.55 -45.05
CA ASP A 195 -0.24 0.17 -45.53
C ASP A 195 -1.05 -0.87 -44.72
N GLY A 196 -1.80 -0.44 -43.72
CA GLY A 196 -2.59 -1.29 -42.83
C GLY A 196 -1.83 -1.87 -41.63
N SER A 197 -0.51 -1.64 -41.54
CA SER A 197 0.27 -1.98 -40.35
C SER A 197 -0.10 -1.05 -39.17
N ILE A 198 0.27 -1.44 -37.96
CA ILE A 198 0.02 -0.66 -36.75
C ILE A 198 1.34 -0.33 -36.08
N THR A 199 1.57 0.96 -35.79
CA THR A 199 2.66 1.44 -34.95
C THR A 199 2.15 1.61 -33.52
N GLY A 200 2.91 1.12 -32.53
CA GLY A 200 2.53 1.20 -31.11
C GLY A 200 1.67 0.02 -30.66
N ASP A 201 0.67 0.25 -29.82
CA ASP A 201 -0.17 -0.79 -29.25
C ASP A 201 -1.51 -0.95 -30.00
N PRO A 202 -1.75 -2.07 -30.72
CA PRO A 202 -2.99 -2.31 -31.45
C PRO A 202 -4.25 -2.29 -30.58
N LEU A 203 -4.16 -2.61 -29.30
CA LEU A 203 -5.30 -2.58 -28.38
C LEU A 203 -5.93 -1.18 -28.29
N ASN A 204 -5.11 -0.14 -28.41
CA ASN A 204 -5.52 1.22 -28.12
C ASN A 204 -5.82 2.05 -29.38
N VAL A 205 -5.89 1.45 -30.57
CA VAL A 205 -6.12 2.19 -31.84
C VAL A 205 -7.42 3.01 -31.79
N GLU A 206 -8.56 2.39 -31.43
CA GLU A 206 -9.85 3.09 -31.34
C GLU A 206 -9.79 4.29 -30.39
N PHE A 207 -9.17 4.10 -29.21
CA PHE A 207 -9.06 5.15 -28.21
C PHE A 207 -8.04 6.24 -28.61
N THR A 208 -6.96 5.87 -29.30
CA THR A 208 -5.95 6.80 -29.82
C THR A 208 -6.55 7.72 -30.90
N GLU A 209 -7.40 7.17 -31.76
CA GLU A 209 -8.17 7.94 -32.74
C GLU A 209 -9.10 8.94 -32.06
N LEU A 210 -9.80 8.52 -30.99
CA LEU A 210 -10.64 9.40 -30.19
C LEU A 210 -9.83 10.55 -29.56
N CYS A 211 -8.68 10.27 -28.95
CA CYS A 211 -7.79 11.30 -28.41
C CYS A 211 -7.38 12.31 -29.51
N THR A 212 -7.05 11.81 -30.71
CA THR A 212 -6.69 12.65 -31.86
C THR A 212 -7.88 13.52 -32.31
N GLN A 213 -9.10 12.98 -32.32
CA GLN A 213 -10.32 13.74 -32.63
C GLN A 213 -10.61 14.84 -31.60
N LEU A 214 -10.30 14.61 -30.33
CA LEU A 214 -10.34 15.61 -29.24
C LEU A 214 -9.24 16.68 -29.36
N GLY A 215 -8.31 16.52 -30.32
CA GLY A 215 -7.27 17.49 -30.63
C GLY A 215 -5.91 17.21 -29.98
N TRP A 216 -5.76 16.05 -29.34
CA TRP A 216 -4.45 15.57 -28.90
C TRP A 216 -3.51 15.38 -30.11
N LYS A 217 -2.22 15.60 -29.90
CA LYS A 217 -1.20 15.48 -30.94
C LYS A 217 -0.12 14.53 -30.48
N SER A 218 0.03 13.44 -31.23
CA SER A 218 1.05 12.42 -30.99
C SER A 218 2.23 12.58 -31.96
N GLN A 219 3.38 12.03 -31.57
CA GLN A 219 4.57 11.90 -32.42
C GLN A 219 4.53 10.65 -33.31
N LYS A 220 3.51 9.81 -33.12
CA LYS A 220 3.24 8.52 -33.76
C LYS A 220 4.37 7.52 -33.56
N THR A 221 4.96 7.50 -32.37
CA THR A 221 6.01 6.52 -32.03
C THR A 221 5.41 5.25 -31.43
N ARG A 222 6.23 4.20 -31.32
CA ARG A 222 5.87 2.92 -30.69
C ARG A 222 5.51 3.06 -29.20
N TRP A 223 5.96 4.14 -28.55
CA TRP A 223 5.95 4.31 -27.10
C TRP A 223 5.34 5.64 -26.67
N ASP A 224 4.50 6.24 -27.51
CA ASP A 224 3.76 7.46 -27.15
C ASP A 224 2.78 7.15 -26.02
N ILE A 225 2.97 7.77 -24.85
CA ILE A 225 2.02 7.69 -23.73
C ILE A 225 0.74 8.46 -24.10
N LEU A 226 -0.41 7.79 -23.97
CA LEU A 226 -1.71 8.40 -24.22
C LEU A 226 -2.04 9.47 -23.17
N PRO A 227 -2.80 10.52 -23.55
CA PRO A 227 -3.26 11.52 -22.59
C PRO A 227 -4.36 10.92 -21.72
N LEU A 228 -4.55 11.47 -20.51
CA LEU A 228 -5.74 11.20 -19.73
C LEU A 228 -6.92 11.95 -20.33
N VAL A 229 -8.02 11.26 -20.58
CA VAL A 229 -9.28 11.84 -21.04
C VAL A 229 -10.28 11.74 -19.90
N LEU A 230 -10.66 12.88 -19.34
CA LEU A 230 -11.39 13.00 -18.08
C LEU A 230 -12.69 13.78 -18.28
N SER A 231 -13.80 13.25 -17.80
CA SER A 231 -15.07 13.98 -17.70
C SER A 231 -15.47 14.10 -16.24
N ALA A 232 -15.68 15.33 -15.78
CA ALA A 232 -16.18 15.63 -14.44
C ALA A 232 -17.64 16.06 -14.53
N ASN A 233 -18.47 15.60 -13.58
CA ASN A 233 -19.86 16.02 -13.43
C ASN A 233 -20.69 15.97 -14.75
N GLY A 234 -20.46 14.93 -15.57
CA GLY A 234 -21.16 14.74 -16.85
C GLY A 234 -20.87 15.78 -17.93
N HIS A 235 -19.82 16.60 -17.78
CA HIS A 235 -19.37 17.49 -18.84
C HIS A 235 -18.63 16.73 -19.94
N ASP A 236 -18.55 17.33 -21.13
CA ASP A 236 -17.72 16.79 -22.22
C ASP A 236 -16.27 16.63 -21.74
N PRO A 237 -15.56 15.59 -22.20
CA PRO A 237 -14.24 15.27 -21.67
C PRO A 237 -13.19 16.32 -22.04
N GLU A 238 -12.25 16.52 -21.13
CA GLU A 238 -11.00 17.26 -21.36
C GLU A 238 -9.83 16.26 -21.37
N TRP A 239 -8.80 16.53 -22.18
CA TRP A 239 -7.60 15.69 -22.22
C TRP A 239 -6.40 16.39 -21.58
N PHE A 240 -5.54 15.61 -20.92
CA PHE A 240 -4.36 16.07 -20.19
C PHE A 240 -3.16 15.18 -20.49
N ASP A 241 -2.04 15.77 -20.91
CA ASP A 241 -0.78 15.05 -21.06
C ASP A 241 -0.11 14.80 -19.70
N PHE A 242 0.54 13.65 -19.56
CA PHE A 242 1.42 13.40 -18.42
C PHE A 242 2.75 14.15 -18.58
N PRO A 243 3.27 14.77 -17.51
CA PRO A 243 4.66 15.18 -17.48
C PRO A 243 5.57 13.96 -17.64
N GLU A 244 6.55 14.02 -18.55
CA GLU A 244 7.47 12.89 -18.84
C GLU A 244 8.13 12.33 -17.57
N GLN A 245 8.55 13.22 -16.67
CA GLN A 245 9.16 12.88 -15.38
C GLN A 245 8.28 12.11 -14.39
N MET A 246 6.96 12.01 -14.64
CA MET A 246 6.02 11.26 -13.80
C MET A 246 5.86 9.80 -14.27
N VAL A 247 6.24 9.50 -15.51
CA VAL A 247 6.09 8.16 -16.10
C VAL A 247 7.41 7.43 -15.98
N LEU A 248 7.49 6.52 -15.00
CA LEU A 248 8.65 5.63 -14.88
C LEU A 248 8.50 4.44 -15.85
N THR A 249 9.49 4.26 -16.71
CA THR A 249 9.54 3.20 -17.74
C THR A 249 10.77 2.31 -17.58
N VAL A 250 10.61 1.02 -17.82
CA VAL A 250 11.68 0.01 -17.86
C VAL A 250 12.05 -0.27 -19.31
N HIS A 251 13.32 -0.07 -19.66
CA HIS A 251 13.87 -0.56 -20.92
C HIS A 251 14.30 -2.01 -20.77
N PHE A 252 13.92 -2.86 -21.71
CA PHE A 252 14.17 -4.30 -21.60
C PHE A 252 15.54 -4.71 -22.13
N SER A 253 16.16 -5.60 -21.35
CA SER A 253 17.42 -6.28 -21.60
C SER A 253 17.27 -7.74 -21.20
N HIS A 254 18.19 -8.59 -21.65
CA HIS A 254 18.18 -10.02 -21.32
C HIS A 254 19.51 -10.39 -20.65
N PRO A 255 19.54 -11.29 -19.65
CA PRO A 255 20.78 -11.71 -19.01
C PRO A 255 21.73 -12.42 -19.98
N ASP A 256 21.19 -13.26 -20.87
CA ASP A 256 22.00 -14.10 -21.77
C ASP A 256 22.05 -13.62 -23.23
N PHE A 257 21.18 -12.66 -23.61
CA PHE A 257 21.02 -12.23 -25.00
C PHE A 257 21.27 -10.73 -25.15
N ASP A 258 22.54 -10.38 -25.43
CA ASP A 258 22.95 -8.98 -25.62
C ASP A 258 22.16 -8.24 -26.69
N TRP A 259 21.72 -8.94 -27.75
CA TRP A 259 20.94 -8.39 -28.84
C TRP A 259 19.53 -7.95 -28.42
N PHE A 260 19.04 -8.39 -27.25
CA PHE A 260 17.67 -8.09 -26.81
C PHE A 260 17.46 -6.58 -26.61
N LYS A 261 18.48 -5.86 -26.12
CA LYS A 261 18.43 -4.39 -25.96
C LYS A 261 18.23 -3.65 -27.28
N GLU A 262 18.66 -4.25 -28.40
CA GLU A 262 18.54 -3.68 -29.75
C GLU A 262 17.09 -3.69 -30.24
N LEU A 263 16.22 -4.51 -29.66
CA LEU A 263 14.79 -4.52 -29.97
C LEU A 263 14.08 -3.22 -29.54
N GLY A 264 14.70 -2.43 -28.65
CA GLY A 264 14.16 -1.16 -28.15
C GLY A 264 12.81 -1.32 -27.46
N LEU A 265 12.59 -2.47 -26.80
CA LEU A 265 11.37 -2.73 -26.03
C LEU A 265 11.42 -2.01 -24.70
N GLN A 266 10.30 -1.44 -24.29
CA GLN A 266 10.13 -0.83 -22.97
C GLN A 266 8.68 -0.94 -22.50
N TRP A 267 8.46 -0.74 -21.20
CA TRP A 267 7.13 -0.70 -20.62
C TRP A 267 7.04 0.29 -19.46
N TYR A 268 5.87 0.89 -19.24
CA TYR A 268 5.62 1.70 -18.04
C TYR A 268 5.47 0.80 -16.81
N THR A 269 5.87 1.28 -15.65
CA THR A 269 6.01 0.46 -14.42
C THR A 269 4.74 0.29 -13.60
N LEU A 270 3.75 1.16 -13.81
CA LEU A 270 2.56 1.24 -12.96
C LEU A 270 1.30 0.68 -13.66
N PRO A 271 0.80 -0.51 -13.30
CA PRO A 271 -0.45 -1.05 -13.81
C PRO A 271 -1.64 -0.47 -13.03
N ALA A 272 -2.21 0.62 -13.54
CA ALA A 272 -3.32 1.29 -12.87
C ALA A 272 -4.60 1.22 -13.71
N VAL A 273 -5.53 0.36 -13.31
CA VAL A 273 -6.85 0.20 -13.95
C VAL A 273 -7.73 1.40 -13.62
N SER A 274 -8.29 2.05 -14.65
CA SER A 274 -9.13 3.24 -14.48
C SER A 274 -10.53 3.11 -15.11
N GLY A 275 -10.76 2.07 -15.92
CA GLY A 275 -12.03 1.86 -16.61
C GLY A 275 -13.14 1.20 -15.79
N MET A 276 -12.85 0.73 -14.57
CA MET A 276 -13.81 0.03 -13.69
C MET A 276 -14.61 0.99 -12.80
N LEU A 277 -15.72 0.50 -12.27
CA LEU A 277 -16.60 1.17 -11.31
C LEU A 277 -16.45 0.51 -9.94
N PHE A 278 -16.40 1.30 -8.87
CA PHE A 278 -16.43 0.79 -7.49
C PHE A 278 -17.86 0.84 -6.94
N ASP A 279 -18.40 -0.33 -6.55
CA ASP A 279 -19.74 -0.50 -5.99
C ASP A 279 -19.64 -0.79 -4.48
N CYS A 280 -20.17 0.11 -3.66
CA CYS A 280 -20.05 0.03 -2.20
C CYS A 280 -21.30 0.55 -1.49
N GLY A 281 -21.91 -0.29 -0.66
CA GLY A 281 -23.04 0.09 0.19
C GLY A 281 -24.22 0.70 -0.54
N GLY A 282 -24.50 0.25 -1.77
CA GLY A 282 -25.56 0.81 -2.61
C GLY A 282 -25.10 1.96 -3.52
N LEU A 283 -23.99 2.63 -3.20
CA LEU A 283 -23.41 3.70 -4.01
C LEU A 283 -22.56 3.14 -5.15
N LEU A 284 -22.55 3.87 -6.26
CA LEU A 284 -21.75 3.55 -7.45
C LEU A 284 -20.74 4.67 -7.66
N PHE A 285 -19.45 4.35 -7.76
CA PHE A 285 -18.35 5.29 -8.00
C PHE A 285 -17.74 5.03 -9.39
N PRO A 286 -18.22 5.70 -10.46
CA PRO A 286 -17.83 5.39 -11.83
C PRO A 286 -16.38 5.75 -12.20
N ALA A 287 -15.69 6.52 -11.36
CA ALA A 287 -14.27 6.80 -11.46
C ALA A 287 -13.58 6.43 -10.13
N ALA A 288 -12.90 5.29 -10.14
CA ALA A 288 -12.14 4.80 -8.99
C ALA A 288 -10.82 4.15 -9.44
N PRO A 289 -9.90 4.89 -10.10
CA PRO A 289 -8.65 4.32 -10.57
C PRO A 289 -7.83 3.69 -9.44
N PHE A 290 -7.36 2.46 -9.68
CA PHE A 290 -6.67 1.60 -8.73
C PHE A 290 -5.42 1.00 -9.37
N ASN A 291 -4.34 0.84 -8.60
CA ASN A 291 -3.16 0.11 -9.00
C ASN A 291 -2.71 -0.92 -7.95
N GLY A 292 -2.08 -1.98 -8.45
CA GLY A 292 -1.13 -2.81 -7.71
C GLY A 292 0.25 -2.72 -8.35
N TRP A 293 0.94 -3.83 -8.47
CA TRP A 293 2.15 -3.99 -9.29
C TRP A 293 1.98 -5.14 -10.28
N TYR A 294 2.87 -5.21 -11.28
CA TYR A 294 2.79 -6.20 -12.33
C TYR A 294 3.14 -7.61 -11.86
N MET A 295 2.41 -8.58 -12.36
CA MET A 295 2.91 -9.94 -12.57
C MET A 295 3.60 -10.00 -13.93
N GLY A 296 4.81 -10.56 -14.00
CA GLY A 296 5.66 -10.51 -15.21
C GLY A 296 4.98 -10.99 -16.50
N THR A 297 4.07 -11.96 -16.39
CA THR A 297 3.33 -12.54 -17.52
C THR A 297 2.27 -11.60 -18.11
N GLU A 298 1.85 -10.57 -17.39
CA GLU A 298 1.02 -9.50 -17.96
C GLU A 298 1.77 -8.80 -19.10
N ILE A 299 3.04 -8.45 -18.87
CA ILE A 299 3.86 -7.79 -19.88
C ILE A 299 4.42 -8.81 -20.87
N GLY A 300 5.15 -9.81 -20.37
CA GLY A 300 5.92 -10.73 -21.22
C GLY A 300 5.02 -11.61 -22.09
N ALA A 301 3.96 -12.18 -21.52
CA ALA A 301 3.06 -13.06 -22.26
C ALA A 301 1.94 -12.31 -23.00
N ARG A 302 1.29 -11.34 -22.34
CA ARG A 302 0.11 -10.67 -22.93
C ARG A 302 0.49 -9.45 -23.74
N ASP A 303 1.15 -8.46 -23.15
CA ASP A 303 1.43 -7.19 -23.83
C ASP A 303 2.41 -7.38 -24.99
N LEU A 304 3.53 -8.07 -24.75
CA LEU A 304 4.57 -8.30 -25.75
C LEU A 304 4.30 -9.54 -26.61
N GLY A 305 3.69 -10.58 -26.06
CA GLY A 305 3.54 -11.90 -26.70
C GLY A 305 2.27 -12.08 -27.54
N ASP A 306 1.14 -11.45 -27.19
CA ASP A 306 -0.12 -11.66 -27.90
C ASP A 306 -0.04 -11.13 -29.35
N VAL A 307 -0.65 -11.88 -30.29
CA VAL A 307 -0.67 -11.56 -31.73
C VAL A 307 -1.40 -10.24 -32.01
N GLN A 308 -2.46 -9.97 -31.25
CA GLN A 308 -3.24 -8.74 -31.33
C GLN A 308 -2.66 -7.58 -30.50
N ARG A 309 -1.43 -7.72 -30.00
CA ARG A 309 -0.69 -6.70 -29.25
C ARG A 309 0.64 -6.41 -29.94
N TYR A 310 1.77 -6.44 -29.24
CA TYR A 310 3.07 -6.16 -29.86
C TYR A 310 3.66 -7.35 -30.65
N ASN A 311 3.10 -8.56 -30.52
CA ASN A 311 3.41 -9.73 -31.34
C ASN A 311 4.92 -10.03 -31.52
N MET A 312 5.67 -10.06 -30.41
CA MET A 312 7.14 -10.14 -30.44
C MET A 312 7.71 -11.56 -30.55
N LEU A 313 6.89 -12.61 -30.41
CA LEU A 313 7.37 -14.00 -30.29
C LEU A 313 8.20 -14.46 -31.50
N GLU A 314 7.74 -14.18 -32.73
CA GLU A 314 8.47 -14.57 -33.95
C GLU A 314 9.80 -13.82 -34.07
N THR A 315 9.79 -12.52 -33.79
CA THR A 315 11.01 -11.68 -33.81
C THR A 315 12.06 -12.20 -32.84
N VAL A 316 11.65 -12.54 -31.61
CA VAL A 316 12.53 -13.10 -30.57
C VAL A 316 13.05 -14.48 -31.00
N ALA A 317 12.18 -15.36 -31.52
CA ALA A 317 12.56 -16.69 -31.97
C ALA A 317 13.60 -16.68 -33.10
N LEU A 318 13.44 -15.78 -34.09
CA LEU A 318 14.39 -15.62 -35.20
C LEU A 318 15.77 -15.14 -34.69
N LYS A 319 15.78 -14.19 -33.73
CA LYS A 319 17.03 -13.71 -33.10
C LYS A 319 17.71 -14.77 -32.23
N MET A 320 16.95 -15.71 -31.68
CA MET A 320 17.46 -16.90 -30.98
C MET A 320 17.94 -18.01 -31.95
N GLY A 321 17.76 -17.86 -33.26
CA GLY A 321 18.11 -18.87 -34.25
C GLY A 321 17.18 -20.09 -34.27
N LEU A 322 15.92 -19.93 -33.85
CA LEU A 322 14.92 -21.00 -33.87
C LEU A 322 14.24 -21.11 -35.24
N ASP A 323 13.86 -22.33 -35.63
CA ASP A 323 13.04 -22.55 -36.83
C ASP A 323 11.57 -22.23 -36.53
N THR A 324 11.10 -21.07 -37.03
CA THR A 324 9.73 -20.60 -36.84
C THR A 324 8.69 -21.30 -37.74
N HIS A 325 9.13 -22.08 -38.73
CA HIS A 325 8.24 -22.81 -39.63
C HIS A 325 7.79 -24.15 -39.04
N ASN A 326 8.56 -24.70 -38.10
CA ASN A 326 8.28 -26.00 -37.50
C ASN A 326 7.71 -25.87 -36.07
N PRO A 327 6.39 -26.06 -35.87
CA PRO A 327 5.78 -25.95 -34.54
C PRO A 327 6.28 -27.04 -33.56
N VAL A 328 6.78 -28.18 -34.05
CA VAL A 328 7.30 -29.27 -33.20
C VAL A 328 8.56 -28.82 -32.43
N GLY A 329 9.29 -27.84 -32.94
CA GLY A 329 10.44 -27.25 -32.25
C GLY A 329 10.07 -26.39 -31.03
N LEU A 330 8.77 -26.18 -30.76
CA LEU A 330 8.25 -25.37 -29.66
C LEU A 330 8.85 -23.96 -29.61
N TRP A 331 9.08 -23.37 -30.79
CA TRP A 331 9.77 -22.08 -30.87
C TRP A 331 8.99 -20.96 -30.18
N LYS A 332 7.64 -21.03 -30.17
CA LYS A 332 6.78 -20.06 -29.48
C LYS A 332 6.96 -20.14 -27.98
N ASP A 333 6.94 -21.35 -27.42
CA ASP A 333 7.12 -21.60 -25.99
C ASP A 333 8.50 -21.12 -25.53
N ARG A 334 9.55 -21.45 -26.29
CA ARG A 334 10.92 -21.01 -26.01
C ARG A 334 11.04 -19.49 -26.04
N ALA A 335 10.56 -18.83 -27.11
CA ALA A 335 10.60 -17.38 -27.22
C ALA A 335 9.76 -16.68 -26.12
N LEU A 336 8.61 -17.27 -25.75
CA LEU A 336 7.75 -16.76 -24.69
C LEU A 336 8.44 -16.80 -23.33
N VAL A 337 9.18 -17.86 -23.02
CA VAL A 337 9.98 -17.96 -21.79
C VAL A 337 11.04 -16.86 -21.75
N GLU A 338 11.85 -16.71 -22.78
CA GLU A 338 12.91 -15.69 -22.81
C GLU A 338 12.35 -14.25 -22.76
N LEU A 339 11.17 -14.02 -23.35
CA LEU A 339 10.48 -12.73 -23.26
C LEU A 339 10.08 -12.39 -21.82
N ASN A 340 9.62 -13.39 -21.05
CA ASN A 340 9.30 -13.21 -19.63
C ASN A 340 10.56 -13.06 -18.76
N VAL A 341 11.63 -13.79 -19.08
CA VAL A 341 12.95 -13.63 -18.42
C VAL A 341 13.46 -12.20 -18.62
N ALA A 342 13.40 -11.65 -19.84
CA ALA A 342 13.80 -10.28 -20.13
C ALA A 342 13.04 -9.25 -19.28
N VAL A 343 11.72 -9.41 -19.16
CA VAL A 343 10.86 -8.51 -18.37
C VAL A 343 11.27 -8.55 -16.91
N LEU A 344 11.31 -9.73 -16.29
CA LEU A 344 11.66 -9.89 -14.88
C LEU A 344 13.06 -9.36 -14.58
N TYR A 345 14.05 -9.76 -15.38
CA TYR A 345 15.44 -9.32 -15.24
C TYR A 345 15.57 -7.79 -15.30
N SER A 346 14.89 -7.15 -16.25
CA SER A 346 15.01 -5.70 -16.45
C SER A 346 14.37 -4.88 -15.33
N PHE A 347 13.23 -5.34 -14.80
CA PHE A 347 12.60 -4.72 -13.64
C PHE A 347 13.49 -4.86 -12.39
N GLN A 348 14.05 -6.05 -12.16
CA GLN A 348 14.97 -6.30 -11.05
C GLN A 348 16.26 -5.48 -11.17
N LEU A 349 16.85 -5.41 -12.37
CA LEU A 349 18.07 -4.63 -12.64
C LEU A 349 17.88 -3.14 -12.32
N GLN A 350 16.66 -2.62 -12.48
CA GLN A 350 16.30 -1.23 -12.21
C GLN A 350 15.66 -1.02 -10.83
N ASN A 351 15.65 -2.06 -9.96
CA ASN A 351 15.05 -2.03 -8.62
C ASN A 351 13.57 -1.63 -8.60
N ILE A 352 12.79 -2.13 -9.57
CA ILE A 352 11.35 -1.85 -9.67
C ILE A 352 10.55 -3.09 -9.27
N THR A 353 9.53 -2.89 -8.44
CA THR A 353 8.67 -3.96 -7.94
C THR A 353 7.95 -4.69 -9.07
N ILE A 354 8.16 -6.00 -9.14
CA ILE A 354 7.49 -6.95 -10.02
C ILE A 354 7.43 -8.31 -9.32
N VAL A 355 6.46 -9.15 -9.68
CA VAL A 355 6.39 -10.52 -9.18
C VAL A 355 6.33 -11.51 -10.35
N ASP A 356 6.99 -12.65 -10.23
CA ASP A 356 6.83 -13.73 -11.20
C ASP A 356 5.53 -14.52 -10.93
N HIS A 357 5.09 -15.28 -11.93
CA HIS A 357 3.80 -15.96 -11.88
C HIS A 357 3.79 -17.21 -10.99
N HIS A 358 4.94 -17.81 -10.67
CA HIS A 358 5.01 -18.91 -9.72
C HIS A 358 4.83 -18.39 -8.31
N THR A 359 5.59 -17.36 -7.92
CA THR A 359 5.44 -16.69 -6.61
C THR A 359 4.04 -16.11 -6.44
N ALA A 360 3.47 -15.48 -7.47
CA ALA A 360 2.10 -14.97 -7.42
C ALA A 360 1.06 -16.08 -7.20
N ALA A 361 1.23 -17.24 -7.83
CA ALA A 361 0.34 -18.39 -7.64
C ALA A 361 0.47 -19.01 -6.23
N GLU A 362 1.68 -19.14 -5.69
CA GLU A 362 1.91 -19.65 -4.33
C GLU A 362 1.32 -18.73 -3.27
N THR A 363 1.57 -17.42 -3.40
CA THR A 363 1.01 -16.41 -2.49
C THR A 363 -0.52 -16.34 -2.60
N PHE A 364 -1.09 -16.53 -3.79
CA PHE A 364 -2.54 -16.66 -3.93
C PHE A 364 -3.09 -17.89 -3.22
N MET A 365 -2.43 -19.05 -3.29
CA MET A 365 -2.87 -20.24 -2.56
C MET A 365 -2.84 -20.02 -1.05
N LYS A 366 -1.83 -19.31 -0.53
CA LYS A 366 -1.79 -18.90 0.88
C LYS A 366 -2.96 -18.01 1.25
N HIS A 367 -3.26 -17.00 0.43
CA HIS A 367 -4.45 -16.17 0.60
C HIS A 367 -5.73 -17.03 0.59
N TYR A 368 -5.88 -17.92 -0.39
CA TYR A 368 -7.04 -18.80 -0.53
C TYR A 368 -7.27 -19.62 0.74
N GLU A 369 -6.22 -20.27 1.28
CA GLU A 369 -6.29 -21.02 2.54
C GLU A 369 -6.68 -20.15 3.74
N ASN A 370 -6.11 -18.94 3.83
CA ASN A 370 -6.45 -17.99 4.90
C ASN A 370 -7.93 -17.58 4.81
N GLU A 371 -8.44 -17.31 3.62
CA GLU A 371 -9.84 -16.94 3.40
C GLU A 371 -10.83 -18.06 3.71
N GLN A 372 -10.48 -19.31 3.36
CA GLN A 372 -11.25 -20.49 3.77
C GLN A 372 -11.36 -20.57 5.29
N LYS A 373 -10.28 -20.29 6.03
CA LYS A 373 -10.26 -20.34 7.50
C LYS A 373 -11.01 -19.16 8.13
N LEU A 374 -10.82 -17.96 7.60
CA LEU A 374 -11.31 -16.72 8.22
C LEU A 374 -12.80 -16.46 7.96
N ARG A 375 -13.28 -16.71 6.74
CA ARG A 375 -14.66 -16.41 6.34
C ARG A 375 -15.36 -17.55 5.61
N GLY A 376 -14.76 -18.74 5.60
CA GLY A 376 -15.40 -19.95 5.08
C GLY A 376 -15.52 -20.00 3.57
N GLY A 377 -14.74 -19.23 2.81
CA GLY A 377 -14.78 -19.26 1.34
C GLY A 377 -13.92 -18.20 0.68
N CYS A 378 -13.62 -18.38 -0.61
CA CYS A 378 -12.85 -17.45 -1.42
C CYS A 378 -13.35 -17.46 -2.88
N PRO A 379 -14.09 -16.42 -3.32
CA PRO A 379 -14.54 -16.37 -4.69
C PRO A 379 -13.33 -16.26 -5.63
N ALA A 380 -13.21 -17.15 -6.59
CA ALA A 380 -12.06 -17.18 -7.49
C ALA A 380 -12.47 -17.68 -8.88
N ASP A 381 -12.08 -16.91 -9.90
CA ASP A 381 -12.32 -17.21 -11.31
C ASP A 381 -11.08 -17.93 -11.87
N TRP A 382 -11.12 -19.27 -11.88
CA TRP A 382 -9.99 -20.12 -12.29
C TRP A 382 -9.41 -19.73 -13.65
N VAL A 383 -10.25 -19.28 -14.59
CA VAL A 383 -9.85 -18.86 -15.94
C VAL A 383 -8.89 -17.66 -15.91
N TRP A 384 -9.01 -16.80 -14.89
CA TRP A 384 -8.18 -15.61 -14.72
C TRP A 384 -7.04 -15.80 -13.72
N ILE A 385 -7.24 -16.66 -12.71
CA ILE A 385 -6.23 -16.91 -11.68
C ILE A 385 -5.07 -17.75 -12.22
N VAL A 386 -5.33 -18.70 -13.13
CA VAL A 386 -4.25 -19.48 -13.75
C VAL A 386 -3.43 -18.58 -14.69
N PRO A 387 -2.11 -18.47 -14.51
CA PRO A 387 -1.27 -17.64 -15.37
C PRO A 387 -1.32 -18.08 -16.85
N PRO A 388 -1.11 -17.15 -17.81
CA PRO A 388 -1.22 -17.43 -19.25
C PRO A 388 -0.06 -18.26 -19.82
N MET A 389 0.94 -18.60 -19.00
CA MET A 389 2.00 -19.54 -19.33
C MET A 389 2.30 -20.45 -18.13
N SER A 390 2.87 -21.62 -18.39
CA SER A 390 3.25 -22.59 -17.35
C SER A 390 2.10 -23.00 -16.42
N GLY A 391 0.85 -22.97 -16.89
CA GLY A 391 -0.36 -23.13 -16.07
C GLY A 391 -0.29 -24.30 -15.10
N SER A 392 -0.17 -25.55 -15.60
CA SER A 392 -0.14 -26.76 -14.76
C SER A 392 1.11 -26.92 -13.88
N VAL A 393 2.13 -26.08 -14.06
CA VAL A 393 3.31 -26.02 -13.18
C VAL A 393 3.05 -25.13 -11.97
N THR A 394 2.00 -24.30 -12.01
CA THR A 394 1.58 -23.48 -10.87
C THR A 394 0.58 -24.24 -9.97
N PRO A 395 0.58 -23.98 -8.65
CA PRO A 395 -0.31 -24.70 -7.73
C PRO A 395 -1.79 -24.37 -7.95
N VAL A 396 -2.11 -23.17 -8.46
CA VAL A 396 -3.49 -22.72 -8.70
C VAL A 396 -4.21 -23.51 -9.78
N PHE A 397 -3.49 -24.12 -10.72
CA PHE A 397 -4.08 -24.98 -11.75
C PHE A 397 -4.77 -26.21 -11.14
N HIS A 398 -4.19 -26.75 -10.06
CA HIS A 398 -4.65 -27.99 -9.42
C HIS A 398 -5.75 -27.76 -8.37
N GLN A 399 -6.11 -26.51 -8.09
CA GLN A 399 -7.11 -26.14 -7.10
C GLN A 399 -8.48 -25.91 -7.75
N GLU A 400 -9.49 -26.69 -7.37
CA GLU A 400 -10.88 -26.36 -7.71
C GLU A 400 -11.30 -25.05 -7.04
N MET A 401 -11.95 -24.18 -7.81
CA MET A 401 -12.38 -22.86 -7.35
C MET A 401 -13.85 -22.64 -7.72
N SER A 402 -14.58 -21.95 -6.85
CA SER A 402 -15.95 -21.52 -7.12
C SER A 402 -15.99 -20.01 -7.40
N THR A 403 -16.60 -19.66 -8.53
CA THR A 403 -16.84 -18.27 -8.91
C THR A 403 -18.23 -17.83 -8.44
N TYR A 404 -18.27 -16.88 -7.52
CA TYR A 404 -19.47 -16.15 -7.10
C TYR A 404 -19.09 -14.71 -6.77
N TYR A 405 -20.09 -13.87 -6.54
CA TYR A 405 -19.91 -12.43 -6.52
C TYR A 405 -20.54 -11.81 -5.28
N LEU A 406 -19.69 -11.12 -4.53
CA LEU A 406 -19.99 -10.42 -3.28
C LEU A 406 -19.92 -8.91 -3.51
N ARG A 407 -20.49 -8.13 -2.59
CA ARG A 407 -20.29 -6.68 -2.49
C ARG A 407 -19.53 -6.37 -1.19
N PRO A 408 -18.85 -5.21 -1.09
CA PRO A 408 -18.46 -4.29 -2.16
C PRO A 408 -17.68 -4.96 -3.29
N SER A 409 -17.65 -4.35 -4.47
CA SER A 409 -17.05 -4.93 -5.68
C SER A 409 -16.47 -3.89 -6.64
N TYR A 410 -15.53 -4.33 -7.49
CA TYR A 410 -15.11 -3.59 -8.68
C TYR A 410 -15.76 -4.22 -9.91
N GLU A 411 -16.57 -3.45 -10.62
CA GLU A 411 -17.38 -3.93 -11.73
C GLU A 411 -17.00 -3.25 -13.05
N TYR A 412 -17.19 -3.96 -14.16
CA TYR A 412 -17.03 -3.38 -15.48
C TYR A 412 -18.21 -2.48 -15.82
N GLN A 413 -17.91 -1.42 -16.57
CA GLN A 413 -18.87 -0.45 -17.10
C GLN A 413 -18.57 -0.21 -18.58
N GLU A 414 -19.57 0.28 -19.32
CA GLU A 414 -19.36 0.60 -20.74
C GLU A 414 -18.34 1.75 -20.90
N PRO A 415 -17.47 1.69 -21.93
CA PRO A 415 -16.56 2.79 -22.24
C PRO A 415 -17.30 4.11 -22.37
N ALA A 416 -16.82 5.15 -21.70
CA ALA A 416 -17.56 6.40 -21.56
C ALA A 416 -17.94 7.03 -22.91
N TRP A 417 -17.04 6.97 -23.91
CA TRP A 417 -17.29 7.50 -25.25
C TRP A 417 -18.44 6.82 -26.01
N LYS A 418 -18.81 5.58 -25.65
CA LYS A 418 -19.93 4.86 -26.26
C LYS A 418 -21.28 5.31 -25.72
N THR A 419 -21.32 5.85 -24.50
CA THR A 419 -22.56 6.24 -23.83
C THR A 419 -22.68 7.74 -23.58
N HIS A 420 -21.61 8.51 -23.80
CA HIS A 420 -21.58 9.96 -23.54
C HIS A 420 -22.51 10.72 -24.49
N VAL A 421 -23.33 11.60 -23.91
CA VAL A 421 -24.18 12.51 -24.67
C VAL A 421 -23.47 13.85 -24.80
N TRP A 422 -22.88 14.09 -25.97
CA TRP A 422 -22.18 15.34 -26.28
C TRP A 422 -23.10 16.55 -26.17
N LYS A 423 -22.67 17.56 -25.40
CA LYS A 423 -23.43 18.81 -25.26
C LYS A 423 -23.32 19.59 -26.58
N LYS A 424 -24.36 19.52 -27.44
CA LYS A 424 -24.44 20.35 -28.66
C LYS A 424 -24.35 21.83 -28.28
N ASN A 425 -23.40 22.56 -28.84
CA ASN A 425 -23.44 24.03 -28.86
C ASN A 425 -24.73 24.47 -29.56
N LYS A 426 -25.76 24.85 -28.79
CA LYS A 426 -27.02 25.42 -29.30
C LYS A 426 -26.85 26.77 -30.01
N ASP A 427 -25.65 27.34 -30.03
CA ASP A 427 -25.34 28.62 -30.71
C ASP A 427 -24.76 28.46 -32.13
N ARG A 428 -24.93 27.30 -32.80
CA ARG A 428 -24.30 27.03 -34.11
C ARG A 428 -25.17 27.29 -35.35
N ASP A 429 -26.45 27.60 -35.21
CA ASP A 429 -27.36 27.69 -36.37
C ASP A 429 -27.50 29.08 -37.00
N SER A 430 -26.71 30.09 -36.61
CA SER A 430 -26.87 31.46 -37.14
C SER A 430 -25.58 32.24 -37.47
N ALA A 431 -24.46 31.57 -37.75
CA ALA A 431 -23.33 32.24 -38.43
C ALA A 431 -22.38 31.28 -39.15
N SER A 432 -22.39 31.37 -40.49
CA SER A 432 -21.26 31.18 -41.42
C SER A 432 -20.38 29.91 -41.31
N ARG A 433 -20.44 29.12 -42.39
CA ARG A 433 -19.45 28.09 -42.79
C ARG A 433 -18.06 28.70 -43.02
N THR A 434 -17.31 29.02 -41.96
CA THR A 434 -15.83 29.03 -41.98
C THR A 434 -15.28 29.13 -40.55
N SER A 435 -14.32 28.25 -40.24
CA SER A 435 -13.59 28.13 -38.96
C SER A 435 -14.28 27.32 -37.85
N VAL A 436 -13.91 26.04 -37.77
CA VAL A 436 -14.05 25.22 -36.57
C VAL A 436 -13.19 25.87 -35.47
N ARG A 437 -13.81 26.61 -34.55
CA ARG A 437 -13.13 27.08 -33.34
C ARG A 437 -12.83 25.88 -32.44
N LYS A 438 -11.56 25.45 -32.48
CA LYS A 438 -10.91 24.46 -31.61
C LYS A 438 -11.18 24.76 -30.12
N PRO A 439 -11.36 23.76 -29.24
CA PRO A 439 -11.17 23.97 -27.82
C PRO A 439 -9.68 24.35 -27.63
N LYS A 440 -9.43 25.63 -27.40
CA LYS A 440 -8.10 26.12 -27.04
C LYS A 440 -7.94 26.01 -25.54
N ARG A 441 -7.13 25.05 -25.09
CA ARG A 441 -6.18 25.23 -24.00
C ARG A 441 -5.06 24.18 -24.10
N LYS A 442 -4.09 24.46 -24.98
CA LYS A 442 -2.73 23.95 -24.76
C LYS A 442 -2.19 24.72 -23.56
N PHE A 443 -2.00 24.06 -22.42
CA PHE A 443 -1.16 24.65 -21.39
C PHE A 443 0.24 24.85 -21.98
N ARG A 444 0.73 26.10 -21.97
CA ARG A 444 2.15 26.33 -22.31
C ARG A 444 2.99 25.75 -21.17
N PHE A 445 4.20 25.29 -21.46
CA PHE A 445 5.17 24.80 -20.47
C PHE A 445 5.35 25.74 -19.24
N LYS A 446 5.12 27.05 -19.39
CA LYS A 446 5.09 28.04 -18.28
C LYS A 446 3.86 27.96 -17.36
N GLU A 447 2.76 27.38 -17.81
CA GLU A 447 1.54 27.11 -17.02
C GLU A 447 1.58 25.72 -16.39
N ILE A 448 2.34 24.77 -16.96
CA ILE A 448 2.72 23.50 -16.30
C ILE A 448 3.75 23.77 -15.21
N ALA A 449 4.69 24.70 -15.42
CA ALA A 449 5.52 25.24 -14.34
C ALA A 449 4.68 25.99 -13.29
N ARG A 450 3.52 26.54 -13.66
CA ARG A 450 2.53 26.99 -12.67
C ARG A 450 1.78 25.81 -12.06
N ALA A 451 1.45 24.72 -12.74
CA ALA A 451 0.88 23.53 -12.10
C ALA A 451 1.86 22.89 -11.11
N VAL A 452 3.18 22.91 -11.38
CA VAL A 452 4.25 22.47 -10.48
C VAL A 452 4.51 23.47 -9.33
N LYS A 453 4.39 24.79 -9.60
CA LYS A 453 4.50 25.84 -8.58
C LYS A 453 3.18 26.10 -7.82
N PHE A 454 2.07 25.61 -8.37
CA PHE A 454 0.71 25.63 -7.85
C PHE A 454 0.43 24.33 -7.12
N THR A 455 1.05 23.19 -7.43
CA THR A 455 1.10 22.05 -6.50
C THR A 455 1.72 22.51 -5.19
N SER A 456 2.84 23.26 -5.19
CA SER A 456 3.38 23.91 -3.97
C SER A 456 2.42 24.91 -3.31
N LYS A 457 1.51 25.54 -4.07
CA LYS A 457 0.53 26.53 -3.55
C LYS A 457 -0.83 25.91 -3.16
N LEU A 458 -1.13 24.72 -3.69
CA LEU A 458 -2.26 23.85 -3.40
C LEU A 458 -1.95 23.02 -2.15
N PHE A 459 -0.69 22.60 -1.95
CA PHE A 459 -0.16 22.21 -0.64
C PHE A 459 -0.35 23.33 0.40
N GLY A 460 -0.22 24.60 -0.04
CA GLY A 460 -0.57 25.82 0.71
C GLY A 460 -2.03 25.91 1.20
N LYS A 461 -2.99 25.25 0.53
CA LYS A 461 -4.42 25.25 0.91
C LYS A 461 -4.91 23.89 1.42
N ALA A 462 -4.24 22.79 1.07
CA ALA A 462 -4.31 21.48 1.73
C ALA A 462 -3.66 21.50 3.13
N LEU A 463 -3.01 22.60 3.51
CA LEU A 463 -2.55 22.92 4.86
C LEU A 463 -3.66 22.79 5.94
N SER A 464 -4.94 22.82 5.58
CA SER A 464 -6.06 22.55 6.50
C SER A 464 -6.45 21.05 6.63
N LYS A 465 -5.79 20.14 5.91
CA LYS A 465 -6.01 18.68 5.90
C LYS A 465 -4.69 17.88 6.05
N ARG A 466 -3.74 18.36 6.86
CA ARG A 466 -2.47 17.63 7.12
C ARG A 466 -2.75 16.26 7.77
N ILE A 467 -1.93 15.27 7.45
CA ILE A 467 -2.03 13.90 8.00
C ILE A 467 -1.90 13.99 9.53
N LYS A 468 -2.83 13.36 10.26
CA LYS A 468 -2.82 13.34 11.72
C LYS A 468 -1.62 12.53 12.21
N ALA A 469 -0.81 13.13 13.08
CA ALA A 469 0.28 12.49 13.78
C ALA A 469 -0.02 12.54 15.28
N THR A 470 -0.37 11.40 15.86
CA THR A 470 -0.78 11.31 17.25
C THR A 470 0.43 10.92 18.10
N ILE A 471 0.80 11.78 19.04
CA ILE A 471 1.97 11.62 19.90
C ILE A 471 1.47 11.29 21.29
N LEU A 472 1.77 10.09 21.77
CA LEU A 472 1.35 9.60 23.09
C LEU A 472 2.53 9.65 24.05
N TYR A 473 2.30 10.13 25.27
CA TYR A 473 3.31 10.09 26.32
C TYR A 473 2.82 9.49 27.64
N ALA A 474 3.75 8.85 28.34
CA ALA A 474 3.58 8.46 29.74
C ALA A 474 4.88 8.78 30.50
N THR A 475 4.73 9.42 31.66
CA THR A 475 5.84 10.01 32.42
C THR A 475 5.51 10.14 33.90
N GLU A 476 6.52 9.95 34.74
CA GLU A 476 6.44 10.23 36.19
C GLU A 476 6.99 11.62 36.52
N THR A 477 8.15 11.95 35.95
CA THR A 477 8.91 13.18 36.27
C THR A 477 8.74 14.30 35.25
N GLY A 478 7.82 14.16 34.28
CA GLY A 478 7.58 15.13 33.21
C GLY A 478 8.54 15.08 32.02
N LYS A 479 9.63 14.31 32.05
CA LYS A 479 10.65 14.32 30.99
C LYS A 479 10.15 13.76 29.65
N SER A 480 9.38 12.66 29.67
CA SER A 480 8.80 12.10 28.42
C SER A 480 7.76 13.05 27.83
N GLU A 481 7.03 13.79 28.67
CA GLU A 481 6.07 14.82 28.23
C GLU A 481 6.80 15.98 27.52
N MET A 482 7.93 16.44 28.06
CA MET A 482 8.74 17.48 27.42
C MET A 482 9.20 17.05 26.02
N TYR A 483 9.74 15.84 25.88
CA TYR A 483 10.15 15.31 24.58
C TYR A 483 8.96 15.10 23.63
N ALA A 484 7.80 14.66 24.12
CA ALA A 484 6.58 14.56 23.30
C ALA A 484 6.11 15.92 22.76
N LYS A 485 6.19 16.98 23.58
CA LYS A 485 5.90 18.37 23.14
C LYS A 485 6.91 18.86 22.11
N GLN A 486 8.20 18.61 22.33
CA GLN A 486 9.24 18.93 21.35
C GLN A 486 9.03 18.18 20.02
N LEU A 487 8.65 16.90 20.09
CA LEU A 487 8.29 16.11 18.91
C LEU A 487 7.08 16.68 18.18
N CYS A 488 6.09 17.19 18.91
CA CYS A 488 4.93 17.85 18.32
C CYS A 488 5.27 19.15 17.61
N GLU A 489 6.20 19.94 18.14
CA GLU A 489 6.70 21.13 17.45
C GLU A 489 7.36 20.75 16.13
N ILE A 490 8.25 19.74 16.15
CA ILE A 490 8.93 19.21 14.96
C ILE A 490 7.92 18.71 13.92
N PHE A 491 6.99 17.84 14.33
CA PHE A 491 5.99 17.26 13.43
C PHE A 491 4.94 18.28 12.99
N GLY A 492 4.61 19.28 13.81
CA GLY A 492 3.62 20.32 13.52
C GLY A 492 3.98 21.19 12.31
N HIS A 493 5.24 21.21 11.88
CA HIS A 493 5.65 21.87 10.63
C HIS A 493 5.03 21.21 9.38
N THR A 494 4.83 19.89 9.38
CA THR A 494 4.43 19.13 8.19
C THR A 494 3.15 18.30 8.40
N PHE A 495 2.91 17.81 9.62
CA PHE A 495 1.78 17.00 10.03
C PHE A 495 0.76 17.81 10.84
N ASN A 496 -0.45 17.28 11.01
CA ASN A 496 -1.37 17.73 12.06
C ASN A 496 -1.01 16.97 13.35
N ALA A 497 0.03 17.43 14.02
CA ALA A 497 0.56 16.78 15.22
C ALA A 497 -0.30 17.11 16.44
N GLN A 498 -0.65 16.09 17.23
CA GLN A 498 -1.40 16.22 18.46
C GLN A 498 -0.75 15.39 19.57
N VAL A 499 -0.58 15.98 20.74
CA VAL A 499 0.01 15.31 21.91
C VAL A 499 -1.08 14.94 22.89
N TYR A 500 -1.06 13.70 23.36
CA TYR A 500 -1.97 13.20 24.38
C TYR A 500 -1.20 12.49 25.50
N CYS A 501 -1.62 12.72 26.74
CA CYS A 501 -1.28 11.85 27.86
C CYS A 501 -1.93 10.49 27.62
N MET A 502 -1.23 9.40 27.87
CA MET A 502 -1.77 8.04 27.68
C MET A 502 -3.04 7.76 28.51
N ASP A 503 -3.23 8.41 29.65
CA ASP A 503 -4.41 8.22 30.51
C ASP A 503 -5.66 8.96 29.98
N ASP A 504 -5.43 10.09 29.30
CA ASP A 504 -6.46 10.93 28.68
C ASP A 504 -6.80 10.50 27.25
N TYR A 505 -5.94 9.67 26.63
CA TYR A 505 -6.13 9.18 25.27
C TYR A 505 -7.15 8.04 25.24
N ASP A 506 -8.18 8.16 24.41
CA ASP A 506 -9.09 7.06 24.15
C ASP A 506 -8.41 6.06 23.21
N ILE A 507 -7.96 4.95 23.80
CA ILE A 507 -7.31 3.84 23.09
C ILE A 507 -8.14 3.30 21.92
N ILE A 508 -9.46 3.53 21.89
CA ILE A 508 -10.31 3.21 20.75
C ILE A 508 -9.82 3.89 19.46
N ASP A 509 -9.33 5.11 19.56
CA ASP A 509 -8.94 5.91 18.41
C ASP A 509 -7.67 5.37 17.74
N ILE A 510 -6.88 4.53 18.44
CA ILE A 510 -5.57 4.06 17.97
C ILE A 510 -5.66 3.22 16.70
N GLU A 511 -6.75 2.49 16.49
CA GLU A 511 -7.01 1.69 15.26
C GLU A 511 -7.23 2.57 14.03
N HIS A 512 -7.59 3.83 14.24
CA HIS A 512 -7.94 4.81 13.21
C HIS A 512 -6.82 5.82 12.93
N GLU A 513 -5.74 5.77 13.70
CA GLU A 513 -4.58 6.65 13.52
C GLU A 513 -3.75 6.24 12.29
N ALA A 514 -3.26 7.22 11.55
CA ALA A 514 -2.33 6.97 10.45
C ALA A 514 -0.88 6.85 10.96
N LEU A 515 -0.51 7.69 11.93
CA LEU A 515 0.83 7.76 12.52
C LEU A 515 0.72 7.93 14.03
N VAL A 516 1.30 6.99 14.79
CA VAL A 516 1.38 7.02 16.26
C VAL A 516 2.84 7.07 16.71
N LEU A 517 3.22 8.12 17.42
CA LEU A 517 4.56 8.25 18.01
C LEU A 517 4.46 8.13 19.52
N VAL A 518 5.21 7.23 20.13
CA VAL A 518 5.15 6.99 21.57
C VAL A 518 6.44 7.48 22.22
N VAL A 519 6.32 8.33 23.25
CA VAL A 519 7.45 8.79 24.06
C VAL A 519 7.16 8.46 25.53
N THR A 520 7.85 7.48 26.10
CA THR A 520 7.50 6.99 27.44
C THR A 520 8.72 6.72 28.32
N SER A 521 8.56 6.81 29.65
CA SER A 521 9.58 6.41 30.62
C SER A 521 9.23 5.07 31.26
N THR A 522 10.22 4.41 31.85
CA THR A 522 10.00 3.27 32.75
C THR A 522 10.18 3.70 34.21
N PHE A 523 9.34 3.22 35.13
CA PHE A 523 9.41 3.53 36.55
C PHE A 523 9.83 2.33 37.41
N GLY A 524 10.50 2.60 38.53
CA GLY A 524 10.87 1.58 39.52
C GLY A 524 11.61 0.38 38.93
N ASN A 525 11.05 -0.81 39.11
CA ASN A 525 11.63 -2.07 38.64
C ASN A 525 11.11 -2.48 37.26
N GLY A 526 10.89 -1.55 36.33
CA GLY A 526 10.39 -1.89 35.00
C GLY A 526 8.90 -1.63 34.79
N ASP A 527 8.23 -1.03 35.76
CA ASP A 527 6.80 -0.77 35.75
C ASP A 527 6.45 0.40 34.82
N PRO A 528 5.23 0.43 34.25
CA PRO A 528 4.70 1.60 33.56
C PRO A 528 4.63 2.80 34.51
N PRO A 529 4.79 4.04 34.00
CA PRO A 529 4.33 5.23 34.70
C PRO A 529 2.82 5.13 35.02
N GLU A 530 2.37 5.77 36.08
CA GLU A 530 0.98 5.75 36.54
C GLU A 530 0.01 6.13 35.40
N ASN A 531 0.33 7.19 34.65
CA ASN A 531 -0.45 7.65 33.50
C ASN A 531 -0.32 6.78 32.24
N GLY A 532 0.48 5.72 32.26
CA GLY A 532 0.60 4.73 31.18
C GLY A 532 -0.08 3.39 31.49
N GLU A 533 -0.46 3.14 32.75
CA GLU A 533 -0.97 1.85 33.19
C GLU A 533 -2.25 1.40 32.48
N LYS A 534 -3.24 2.31 32.42
CA LYS A 534 -4.56 2.02 31.84
C LYS A 534 -4.46 1.75 30.35
N PHE A 535 -3.65 2.55 29.65
CA PHE A 535 -3.34 2.36 28.23
C PHE A 535 -2.72 0.99 27.97
N ALA A 536 -1.69 0.62 28.75
CA ALA A 536 -1.00 -0.66 28.61
C ALA A 536 -1.90 -1.89 28.86
N LYS A 537 -2.74 -1.82 29.90
CA LYS A 537 -3.73 -2.86 30.22
C LYS A 537 -4.73 -3.04 29.07
N THR A 538 -5.19 -1.94 28.48
CA THR A 538 -6.19 -1.98 27.40
C THR A 538 -5.59 -2.44 26.07
N LEU A 539 -4.36 -2.00 25.75
CA LEU A 539 -3.61 -2.46 24.58
C LEU A 539 -3.33 -3.97 24.66
N TYR A 540 -3.00 -4.49 25.85
CA TYR A 540 -2.87 -5.94 26.07
C TYR A 540 -4.21 -6.69 25.99
N ALA A 541 -5.31 -6.07 26.47
CA ALA A 541 -6.65 -6.63 26.34
C ALA A 541 -7.06 -6.75 24.86
N MET A 542 -6.68 -5.80 24.01
CA MET A 542 -6.88 -5.89 22.55
C MET A 542 -6.19 -7.13 21.96
N LYS A 543 -4.95 -7.42 22.39
CA LYS A 543 -4.20 -8.62 21.98
C LYS A 543 -4.89 -9.91 22.41
N THR A 544 -5.27 -10.01 23.69
CA THR A 544 -5.88 -11.23 24.25
C THR A 544 -7.30 -11.49 23.78
N SER A 545 -8.05 -10.43 23.45
CA SER A 545 -9.37 -10.52 22.81
C SER A 545 -9.32 -10.96 21.33
N GLY A 546 -8.12 -11.02 20.74
CA GLY A 546 -7.85 -11.67 19.46
C GLY A 546 -7.67 -13.19 19.57
N ALA A 547 -7.27 -13.71 20.75
CA ALA A 547 -6.83 -15.10 20.92
C ALA A 547 -7.84 -16.05 21.58
N THR A 548 -9.01 -15.58 22.04
CA THR A 548 -10.01 -16.45 22.70
C THR A 548 -11.45 -16.18 22.26
N THR A 549 -11.99 -17.08 21.42
CA THR A 549 -13.43 -17.40 21.47
C THR A 549 -13.63 -18.91 21.42
N GLY A 550 -13.77 -19.48 22.62
CA GLY A 550 -14.14 -20.87 22.86
C GLY A 550 -14.71 -21.02 24.28
N ALA A 551 -16.02 -20.81 24.40
CA ALA A 551 -16.89 -21.15 25.52
C ALA A 551 -16.98 -20.21 26.77
N ALA A 552 -18.24 -19.83 27.01
CA ALA A 552 -18.96 -19.83 28.30
C ALA A 552 -19.23 -18.50 29.03
N GLN A 553 -20.49 -18.46 29.51
CA GLN A 553 -21.23 -17.40 30.18
C GLN A 553 -20.83 -17.21 31.65
N SER A 554 -21.21 -16.03 32.17
CA SER A 554 -21.59 -15.71 33.56
C SER A 554 -20.60 -15.98 34.70
N SER A 555 -20.04 -14.90 35.26
CA SER A 555 -19.98 -14.69 36.72
C SER A 555 -19.54 -13.27 37.05
N GLN A 556 -20.41 -12.47 37.66
CA GLN A 556 -20.01 -11.33 38.50
C GLN A 556 -19.18 -11.86 39.67
N GLY A 557 -17.94 -11.39 39.84
CA GLY A 557 -17.15 -11.67 41.04
C GLY A 557 -15.64 -11.38 40.92
N SER A 558 -15.21 -10.31 41.61
CA SER A 558 -13.85 -10.08 42.13
C SER A 558 -12.70 -9.88 41.12
N LEU A 559 -12.54 -8.64 40.63
CA LEU A 559 -11.28 -8.15 40.04
C LEU A 559 -10.44 -7.46 41.13
N ASN A 560 -9.75 -8.28 41.92
CA ASN A 560 -8.61 -7.84 42.74
C ASN A 560 -7.63 -9.01 42.89
N ARG A 561 -6.74 -9.18 41.91
CA ARG A 561 -5.50 -9.96 42.08
C ARG A 561 -4.33 -9.24 41.40
N SER A 562 -3.26 -9.12 42.17
CA SER A 562 -2.11 -8.23 42.02
C SER A 562 -1.21 -8.52 40.81
N LEU A 563 -0.52 -7.46 40.35
CA LEU A 563 0.45 -7.34 39.25
C LEU A 563 1.75 -8.17 39.40
N SER A 564 1.69 -9.38 39.93
CA SER A 564 2.88 -10.20 40.21
C SER A 564 3.33 -11.09 39.04
N PHE A 565 2.75 -10.97 37.84
CA PHE A 565 3.02 -11.88 36.72
C PHE A 565 4.05 -11.36 35.69
N MET A 566 4.59 -10.14 35.83
CA MET A 566 5.59 -9.58 34.91
C MET A 566 7.02 -10.19 35.04
N ARG A 567 7.17 -11.35 35.68
CA ARG A 567 8.49 -11.91 36.03
C ARG A 567 8.91 -13.18 35.29
N MET A 568 8.17 -13.62 34.27
CA MET A 568 8.47 -14.90 33.60
C MET A 568 8.18 -14.84 32.11
N ASN A 569 9.04 -14.16 31.33
CA ASN A 569 9.31 -14.48 29.90
C ASN A 569 10.48 -13.67 29.32
N SER A 570 11.56 -13.54 30.09
CA SER A 570 12.84 -13.03 29.61
C SER A 570 13.97 -13.91 30.15
N GLN A 571 14.01 -15.16 29.70
CA GLN A 571 15.22 -15.98 29.81
C GLN A 571 15.56 -16.50 28.42
N THR A 572 16.65 -15.98 27.88
CA THR A 572 17.37 -16.48 26.72
C THR A 572 18.00 -17.83 27.06
N ASP A 573 17.75 -18.84 26.23
CA ASP A 573 18.38 -20.15 26.31
C ASP A 573 19.89 -20.02 26.05
N VAL A 574 20.71 -20.39 27.04
CA VAL A 574 22.17 -20.45 26.94
C VAL A 574 22.58 -21.91 26.75
N GLY A 575 22.86 -22.30 25.51
CA GLY A 575 23.48 -23.58 25.17
C GLY A 575 25.01 -23.49 25.20
N THR A 576 25.66 -24.35 25.98
CA THR A 576 27.13 -24.47 26.11
C THR A 576 27.78 -25.21 24.92
N PRO A 577 29.11 -25.04 24.71
CA PRO A 577 29.78 -25.30 23.43
C PRO A 577 30.43 -26.69 23.36
N ASN A 578 30.50 -27.27 22.16
CA ASN A 578 31.42 -28.37 21.82
C ASN A 578 32.22 -28.04 20.55
N THR A 579 33.50 -28.38 20.62
CA THR A 579 34.65 -28.06 19.75
C THR A 579 34.64 -28.76 18.35
N PRO A 580 35.49 -28.31 17.40
CA PRO A 580 35.31 -28.47 15.95
C PRO A 580 36.11 -29.63 15.32
N PRO A 581 35.98 -29.83 13.98
CA PRO A 581 37.19 -29.93 13.18
C PRO A 581 37.19 -29.13 11.85
N ALA A 582 38.32 -28.46 11.63
CA ALA A 582 39.13 -28.27 10.42
C ALA A 582 38.51 -27.94 9.03
N ALA A 583 38.76 -26.69 8.63
CA ALA A 583 39.26 -26.17 7.34
C ALA A 583 39.03 -26.91 6.00
N SER A 584 38.39 -26.23 5.05
CA SER A 584 38.94 -26.03 3.69
C SER A 584 38.33 -24.83 2.96
N VAL A 585 39.22 -24.15 2.25
CA VAL A 585 39.11 -22.90 1.48
C VAL A 585 38.25 -23.05 0.20
N ALA A 586 37.59 -21.94 -0.19
CA ALA A 586 37.45 -21.41 -1.57
C ALA A 586 36.05 -21.35 -2.23
N ALA A 587 35.74 -20.10 -2.64
CA ALA A 587 35.05 -19.67 -3.86
C ALA A 587 33.51 -19.76 -3.98
N GLY A 588 32.89 -18.62 -4.28
CA GLY A 588 31.54 -18.51 -4.85
C GLY A 588 30.60 -17.60 -4.06
N GLN A 589 30.75 -16.28 -4.17
CA GLN A 589 29.75 -15.32 -3.71
C GLN A 589 28.49 -15.45 -4.57
N GLN A 590 27.50 -16.16 -4.03
CA GLN A 590 26.14 -16.20 -4.51
C GLN A 590 25.32 -15.39 -3.49
N CYS A 591 24.73 -14.28 -3.93
CA CYS A 591 23.83 -13.48 -3.09
C CYS A 591 22.53 -14.27 -2.85
N SER A 592 22.53 -15.11 -1.83
CA SER A 592 21.33 -15.72 -1.25
C SER A 592 20.65 -14.67 -0.38
N TRP A 593 19.55 -14.08 -0.88
CA TRP A 593 18.59 -13.39 -0.04
C TRP A 593 18.00 -14.42 0.93
N SER A 594 18.45 -14.41 2.18
CA SER A 594 17.94 -15.33 3.21
C SER A 594 16.53 -14.90 3.63
N ASN A 595 15.59 -15.82 3.42
CA ASN A 595 14.15 -15.78 3.74
C ASN A 595 13.84 -15.76 5.26
N SER A 596 14.49 -14.93 6.08
CA SER A 596 14.25 -14.94 7.54
C SER A 596 13.17 -13.99 8.05
N ASP A 597 12.61 -13.08 7.23
CA ASP A 597 11.57 -12.13 7.68
C ASP A 597 10.20 -12.34 7.02
N ILE A 598 9.82 -13.59 6.78
CA ILE A 598 8.41 -13.94 6.52
C ILE A 598 7.73 -14.12 7.89
N MET A 599 7.20 -13.04 8.44
CA MET A 599 6.31 -13.14 9.60
C MET A 599 5.08 -13.97 9.22
N SER A 600 4.71 -14.93 10.07
CA SER A 600 3.47 -15.68 9.91
C SER A 600 2.26 -14.74 9.98
N GLU A 601 1.48 -14.66 8.90
CA GLU A 601 0.25 -13.88 8.73
C GLU A 601 -0.94 -14.36 9.59
N ASN A 602 -0.73 -14.64 10.87
CA ASN A 602 -1.85 -14.68 11.82
C ASN A 602 -2.10 -13.24 12.29
N ASP A 603 -3.36 -12.83 12.22
CA ASP A 603 -3.94 -11.53 12.58
C ASP A 603 -3.78 -10.40 11.55
N MET A 604 -4.90 -10.00 10.92
CA MET A 604 -5.19 -8.56 10.86
C MET A 604 -5.26 -8.09 12.30
N GLY A 605 -4.11 -7.75 12.85
CA GLY A 605 -4.08 -7.07 14.13
C GLY A 605 -4.84 -5.76 13.99
N ALA A 606 -5.48 -5.34 15.07
CA ALA A 606 -6.33 -4.15 15.12
C ALA A 606 -5.67 -2.89 14.52
N LEU A 607 -4.33 -2.87 14.45
CA LEU A 607 -3.51 -1.73 14.06
C LEU A 607 -2.85 -1.88 12.69
N SER A 608 -3.36 -2.75 11.80
CA SER A 608 -2.82 -2.99 10.45
C SER A 608 -2.64 -1.75 9.55
N ASN A 609 -3.31 -0.63 9.86
CA ASN A 609 -3.19 0.64 9.15
C ASN A 609 -2.28 1.67 9.83
N VAL A 610 -1.76 1.35 11.02
CA VAL A 610 -1.04 2.28 11.88
C VAL A 610 0.45 2.18 11.60
N ARG A 611 1.07 3.32 11.28
CA ARG A 611 2.53 3.46 11.32
C ARG A 611 2.94 3.93 12.71
N PHE A 612 3.96 3.32 13.31
CA PHE A 612 4.38 3.73 14.65
C PHE A 612 5.89 3.79 14.85
N ALA A 613 6.31 4.57 15.85
CA ALA A 613 7.68 4.56 16.37
C ALA A 613 7.66 4.84 17.87
N VAL A 614 8.57 4.21 18.61
CA VAL A 614 8.63 4.32 20.07
C VAL A 614 10.01 4.82 20.51
N PHE A 615 10.01 5.84 21.37
CA PHE A 615 11.18 6.30 22.10
C PHE A 615 10.96 6.08 23.60
N SER A 616 11.82 5.26 24.21
CA SER A 616 11.72 4.91 25.63
C SER A 616 12.84 5.55 26.43
N LEU A 617 12.50 6.23 27.52
CA LEU A 617 13.44 6.76 28.50
C LEU A 617 13.67 5.74 29.61
N GLY A 618 14.91 5.63 30.06
CA GLY A 618 15.29 4.85 31.24
C GLY A 618 16.73 5.12 31.64
N SER A 619 17.22 4.35 32.61
CA SER A 619 18.63 4.35 33.01
C SER A 619 19.18 2.93 32.98
N SER A 620 20.30 2.73 32.28
CA SER A 620 20.96 1.41 32.17
C SER A 620 21.56 0.93 33.49
N ALA A 621 21.63 1.80 34.51
CA ALA A 621 22.00 1.42 35.86
C ALA A 621 20.96 0.50 36.54
N TYR A 622 19.75 0.39 35.99
CA TYR A 622 18.69 -0.47 36.49
C TYR A 622 18.47 -1.69 35.58
N PRO A 623 18.22 -2.89 36.13
CA PRO A 623 18.15 -4.14 35.37
C PRO A 623 17.03 -4.17 34.33
N ASN A 624 15.92 -3.45 34.57
CA ASN A 624 14.76 -3.40 33.68
C ASN A 624 14.75 -2.13 32.82
N PHE A 625 15.91 -1.82 32.22
CA PHE A 625 16.10 -0.64 31.38
C PHE A 625 15.10 -0.58 30.21
N CYS A 626 14.32 0.50 30.16
CA CYS A 626 13.30 0.78 29.14
C CYS A 626 12.22 -0.31 29.00
N ALA A 627 11.94 -1.07 30.06
CA ALA A 627 11.03 -2.21 30.00
C ALA A 627 9.61 -1.82 29.52
N PHE A 628 9.08 -0.68 29.96
CA PHE A 628 7.73 -0.26 29.58
C PHE A 628 7.63 0.12 28.10
N GLY A 629 8.60 0.88 27.57
CA GLY A 629 8.63 1.23 26.16
C GLY A 629 8.80 0.00 25.26
N LYS A 630 9.68 -0.95 25.64
CA LYS A 630 9.83 -2.25 24.97
C LYS A 630 8.51 -3.02 24.91
N TYR A 631 7.75 -2.97 26.00
CA TYR A 631 6.45 -3.65 26.08
C TYR A 631 5.42 -3.03 25.14
N VAL A 632 5.24 -1.71 25.16
CA VAL A 632 4.30 -1.00 24.26
C VAL A 632 4.66 -1.23 22.79
N ASP A 633 5.95 -1.11 22.49
CA ASP A 633 6.51 -1.31 21.16
C ASP A 633 6.24 -2.73 20.60
N THR A 634 6.44 -3.74 21.44
CA THR A 634 6.13 -5.14 21.10
C THR A 634 4.63 -5.31 20.84
N LEU A 635 3.76 -4.76 21.71
CA LEU A 635 2.32 -4.88 21.54
C LEU A 635 1.80 -4.20 20.28
N LEU A 636 2.29 -3.00 19.94
CA LEU A 636 1.91 -2.31 18.70
C LEU A 636 2.31 -3.12 17.47
N SER A 637 3.49 -3.73 17.50
CA SER A 637 3.97 -4.62 16.43
C SER A 637 3.13 -5.90 16.31
N GLU A 638 2.85 -6.56 17.44
CA GLU A 638 2.04 -7.79 17.47
C GLU A 638 0.58 -7.55 17.09
N LEU A 639 0.06 -6.34 17.35
CA LEU A 639 -1.26 -5.90 16.90
C LEU A 639 -1.27 -5.41 15.43
N GLY A 640 -0.23 -5.70 14.66
CA GLY A 640 -0.18 -5.49 13.21
C GLY A 640 0.26 -4.09 12.76
N GLY A 641 0.66 -3.20 13.68
CA GLY A 641 1.24 -1.91 13.34
C GLY A 641 2.57 -2.07 12.59
N GLU A 642 2.85 -1.17 11.65
CA GLU A 642 4.14 -1.15 10.95
C GLU A 642 5.08 -0.12 11.58
N ARG A 643 6.23 -0.61 12.03
CA ARG A 643 7.28 0.18 12.64
C ARG A 643 7.98 1.03 11.58
N LEU A 644 8.10 2.33 11.84
CA LEU A 644 8.91 3.24 11.03
C LEU A 644 10.41 3.07 11.35
N VAL A 645 10.75 3.19 12.64
CA VAL A 645 12.14 3.08 13.12
C VAL A 645 12.18 2.14 14.31
N ASP A 646 13.30 1.43 14.45
CA ASP A 646 13.57 0.59 15.62
C ASP A 646 13.40 1.35 16.94
N LEU A 647 12.88 0.63 17.94
CA LEU A 647 12.72 1.15 19.29
C LEU A 647 14.05 1.75 19.77
N THR A 648 14.04 3.03 20.10
CA THR A 648 15.23 3.70 20.63
C THR A 648 15.09 3.90 22.13
N CYS A 649 16.10 3.44 22.87
CA CYS A 649 16.18 3.58 24.32
C CYS A 649 17.12 4.74 24.69
N GLY A 650 16.56 5.83 25.18
CA GLY A 650 17.29 6.98 25.69
C GLY A 650 17.82 6.72 27.10
N ASP A 651 19.12 6.52 27.24
CA ASP A 651 19.76 6.26 28.54
C ASP A 651 20.16 7.56 29.23
N GLU A 652 19.67 7.74 30.46
CA GLU A 652 20.01 8.88 31.32
C GLU A 652 21.54 9.04 31.52
N LEU A 653 22.28 7.94 31.52
CA LEU A 653 23.74 7.94 31.72
C LEU A 653 24.54 8.14 30.42
N ALA A 654 23.91 7.98 29.26
CA ALA A 654 24.59 7.95 27.96
C ALA A 654 23.99 8.94 26.94
N GLY A 655 23.65 10.15 27.39
CA GLY A 655 23.27 11.25 26.50
C GLY A 655 21.86 11.11 25.91
N GLN A 656 20.87 10.85 26.77
CA GLN A 656 19.45 10.70 26.42
C GLN A 656 18.91 11.74 25.43
N GLU A 657 19.25 13.01 25.59
CA GLU A 657 18.77 14.10 24.73
C GLU A 657 19.36 14.02 23.31
N GLN A 658 20.64 13.67 23.19
CA GLN A 658 21.28 13.49 21.89
C GLN A 658 20.65 12.31 21.14
N GLN A 659 20.35 11.21 21.84
CA GLN A 659 19.67 10.06 21.26
C GLN A 659 18.25 10.41 20.82
N PHE A 660 17.51 11.19 21.61
CA PHE A 660 16.18 11.67 21.23
C PHE A 660 16.23 12.54 19.97
N ASN A 661 17.16 13.49 19.88
CA ASN A 661 17.27 14.38 18.73
C ASN A 661 17.62 13.63 17.43
N LEU A 662 18.48 12.60 17.51
CA LEU A 662 18.80 11.75 16.35
C LEU A 662 17.59 10.93 15.91
N TRP A 663 16.91 10.27 16.85
CA TRP A 663 15.71 9.48 16.60
C TRP A 663 14.57 10.34 16.04
N ALA A 664 14.29 11.50 16.64
CA ALA A 664 13.24 12.40 16.19
C ALA A 664 13.46 12.88 14.75
N LYS A 665 14.71 13.16 14.37
CA LYS A 665 15.08 13.52 13.00
C LYS A 665 14.84 12.38 12.02
N GLU A 666 15.23 11.17 12.39
CA GLU A 666 15.08 9.98 11.55
C GLU A 666 13.60 9.65 11.34
N VAL A 667 12.82 9.59 12.42
CA VAL A 667 11.37 9.32 12.37
C VAL A 667 10.63 10.40 11.59
N PHE A 668 11.01 11.67 11.73
CA PHE A 668 10.42 12.76 10.92
C PHE A 668 10.74 12.61 9.43
N THR A 669 11.99 12.30 9.09
CA THR A 669 12.42 12.10 7.70
C THR A 669 11.65 10.94 7.08
N LEU A 670 11.64 9.79 7.76
CA LEU A 670 10.99 8.59 7.27
C LEU A 670 9.46 8.72 7.25
N GLY A 671 8.88 9.45 8.21
CA GLY A 671 7.46 9.82 8.19
C GLY A 671 7.12 10.64 6.94
N CYS A 672 7.89 11.69 6.66
CA CYS A 672 7.70 12.51 5.46
C CYS A 672 7.82 11.66 4.18
N GLU A 673 8.80 10.76 4.09
CA GLU A 673 8.95 9.86 2.94
C GLU A 673 7.78 8.88 2.80
N THR A 674 7.41 8.22 3.91
CA THR A 674 6.30 7.25 3.98
C THR A 674 5.00 7.87 3.48
N PHE A 675 4.73 9.10 3.91
CA PHE A 675 3.52 9.84 3.58
C PHE A 675 3.66 10.77 2.35
N CYS A 676 4.78 10.74 1.64
CA CYS A 676 5.06 11.53 0.42
C CYS A 676 4.93 13.04 0.60
N LEU A 677 5.41 13.54 1.73
CA LEU A 677 5.43 14.95 2.08
C LEU A 677 6.77 15.54 1.58
N ASP A 678 6.78 16.08 0.36
CA ASP A 678 7.94 16.80 -0.18
C ASP A 678 7.93 18.24 0.36
N ASP A 679 8.60 18.48 1.48
CA ASP A 679 8.80 19.84 1.98
C ASP A 679 10.26 20.07 2.39
N ASP A 680 11.10 20.40 1.40
CA ASP A 680 12.50 20.84 1.61
C ASP A 680 12.61 22.04 2.55
N ALA A 681 11.55 22.87 2.68
CA ALA A 681 11.52 24.00 3.60
C ALA A 681 11.18 23.54 5.02
N ALA A 682 10.18 22.68 5.20
CA ALA A 682 9.89 22.09 6.50
C ALA A 682 11.01 21.19 7.01
N MET A 683 11.71 20.46 6.14
CA MET A 683 12.91 19.71 6.52
C MET A 683 14.02 20.64 7.03
N ARG A 684 14.19 21.83 6.45
CA ARG A 684 15.16 22.84 6.94
C ARG A 684 14.69 23.49 8.25
N GLU A 685 13.41 23.77 8.39
CA GLU A 685 12.82 24.35 9.61
C GLU A 685 12.80 23.36 10.77
N ALA A 686 12.40 22.10 10.56
CA ALA A 686 12.51 21.02 11.53
C ALA A 686 13.97 20.76 11.91
N THR A 687 14.89 20.77 10.94
CA THR A 687 16.35 20.70 11.21
C THR A 687 16.85 21.93 11.98
N ALA A 688 16.22 23.10 11.83
CA ALA A 688 16.55 24.30 12.58
C ALA A 688 15.96 24.27 14.00
N ALA A 689 14.74 23.76 14.18
CA ALA A 689 14.10 23.51 15.48
C ALA A 689 14.90 22.49 16.30
N LEU A 690 15.39 21.41 15.67
CA LEU A 690 16.31 20.44 16.26
C LEU A 690 17.71 21.00 16.58
N LYS A 691 18.08 22.16 16.02
CA LYS A 691 19.35 22.87 16.30
C LYS A 691 19.20 23.99 17.33
N ALA A 692 17.98 24.31 17.73
CA ALA A 692 17.70 25.37 18.68
C ALA A 692 17.82 24.86 20.12
N GLU A 693 18.99 24.31 20.47
CA GLU A 693 19.70 24.49 21.74
C GLU A 693 21.08 23.80 21.58
N GLY A 694 22.09 24.62 21.26
CA GLY A 694 23.47 24.43 21.71
C GLY A 694 24.38 23.37 21.07
N VAL A 695 24.87 23.59 19.83
CA VAL A 695 26.31 23.44 19.48
C VAL A 695 26.65 24.35 18.28
N PRO A 696 27.73 25.17 18.30
CA PRO A 696 28.16 25.92 17.12
C PRO A 696 28.62 24.98 16.00
N LYS A 697 28.38 25.38 14.75
CA LYS A 697 28.84 24.73 13.52
C LYS A 697 30.22 24.11 13.69
N SER A 698 30.33 22.84 13.29
CA SER A 698 31.59 22.13 13.05
C SER A 698 32.62 23.08 12.45
N VAL A 699 33.61 23.45 13.26
CA VAL A 699 34.86 23.98 12.75
C VAL A 699 35.41 22.87 11.83
N ASP A 700 35.78 23.20 10.60
CA ASP A 700 36.53 22.28 9.75
C ASP A 700 37.85 21.94 10.45
N VAL A 701 37.85 20.87 11.26
CA VAL A 701 39.06 20.39 11.91
C VAL A 701 39.73 19.42 10.95
N LYS A 702 40.76 19.93 10.26
CA LYS A 702 41.67 19.09 9.49
C LYS A 702 42.49 18.27 10.48
N LEU A 703 42.26 16.96 10.56
CA LEU A 703 43.10 16.06 11.34
C LEU A 703 44.50 16.06 10.71
N VAL A 704 45.47 16.60 11.45
CA VAL A 704 46.90 16.52 11.12
C VAL A 704 47.52 15.48 12.06
N PRO A 705 48.37 14.55 11.58
CA PRO A 705 49.06 13.63 12.46
C PRO A 705 49.87 14.42 13.50
N ALA A 706 49.51 14.27 14.78
CA ALA A 706 50.36 14.76 15.85
C ALA A 706 51.58 13.82 15.96
N PRO A 707 52.81 14.34 16.16
CA PRO A 707 53.93 13.51 16.54
C PRO A 707 53.55 12.71 17.79
N SER A 708 53.93 11.44 17.87
CA SER A 708 53.60 10.57 19.00
C SER A 708 54.06 11.21 20.31
N ALA A 709 53.15 11.85 21.02
CA ALA A 709 53.41 12.34 22.36
C ALA A 709 53.39 11.14 23.29
N THR A 710 54.50 10.92 23.99
CA THR A 710 54.55 10.10 25.19
C THR A 710 53.46 10.58 26.15
N ALA A 711 52.80 9.63 26.83
CA ALA A 711 51.77 9.96 27.81
C ALA A 711 52.38 10.72 28.99
N ASP A 712 52.38 12.05 28.91
CA ASP A 712 52.88 12.92 29.97
C ASP A 712 51.83 13.05 31.08
N ASP A 713 52.22 12.72 32.31
CA ASP A 713 51.42 12.81 33.54
C ASP A 713 50.76 14.20 33.74
N GLU A 714 51.32 15.25 33.14
CA GLU A 714 50.78 16.62 33.15
C GLU A 714 49.46 16.76 32.39
N GLY A 715 49.27 16.03 31.30
CA GLY A 715 48.03 16.08 30.50
C GLY A 715 46.85 15.47 31.24
N LEU A 716 47.08 14.33 31.89
CA LEU A 716 46.09 13.65 32.72
C LEU A 716 45.78 14.41 34.01
N ALA A 717 46.79 15.04 34.62
CA ALA A 717 46.60 15.89 35.79
C ALA A 717 45.72 17.12 35.50
N ARG A 718 45.87 17.73 34.32
CA ARG A 718 44.99 18.82 33.88
C ARG A 718 43.57 18.37 33.59
N ALA A 719 43.39 17.25 32.88
CA ALA A 719 42.06 16.75 32.51
C ALA A 719 41.21 16.37 33.73
N HIS A 720 41.83 15.78 34.75
CA HIS A 720 41.12 15.31 35.95
C HIS A 720 41.22 16.26 37.15
N ASN A 721 41.92 17.40 37.00
CA ASN A 721 42.17 18.41 38.03
C ASN A 721 42.67 17.84 39.37
N LYS A 722 43.58 16.86 39.29
CA LYS A 722 44.19 16.15 40.42
C LYS A 722 45.67 15.89 40.12
N LYS A 723 46.50 15.72 41.15
CA LYS A 723 47.89 15.26 40.95
C LYS A 723 47.89 13.80 40.49
N VAL A 724 48.56 13.54 39.36
CA VAL A 724 48.74 12.21 38.78
C VAL A 724 50.20 11.80 38.93
N TYR A 725 50.43 10.53 39.23
CA TYR A 725 51.75 9.93 39.37
C TYR A 725 51.79 8.65 38.54
N SER A 726 52.76 8.51 37.65
CA SER A 726 53.00 7.24 36.97
C SER A 726 53.75 6.27 37.88
N VAL A 727 53.29 5.01 37.94
CA VAL A 727 53.94 3.94 38.70
C VAL A 727 54.02 2.69 37.82
N PRO A 728 55.18 2.02 37.73
CA PRO A 728 55.30 0.80 36.94
C PRO A 728 54.50 -0.34 37.58
N ILE A 729 53.70 -1.03 36.78
CA ILE A 729 52.95 -2.21 37.21
C ILE A 729 53.94 -3.37 37.37
N VAL A 730 54.09 -3.87 38.60
CA VAL A 730 55.00 -4.99 38.91
C VAL A 730 54.39 -6.35 38.53
N ALA A 731 53.07 -6.52 38.68
CA ALA A 731 52.32 -7.68 38.22
C ALA A 731 50.83 -7.33 38.10
N SER A 732 50.12 -7.98 37.18
CA SER A 732 48.65 -7.92 37.08
C SER A 732 48.10 -9.30 37.40
N ILE A 733 47.31 -9.41 38.47
CA ILE A 733 46.70 -10.67 38.90
C ILE A 733 45.18 -10.50 38.80
N ASN A 734 44.53 -11.36 38.02
CA ASN A 734 43.08 -11.40 37.93
C ASN A 734 42.51 -12.04 39.21
N LEU A 735 41.68 -11.29 39.93
CA LEU A 735 41.07 -11.72 41.20
C LEU A 735 39.74 -12.47 41.01
N HIS A 736 39.28 -12.63 39.77
CA HIS A 736 38.13 -13.45 39.40
C HIS A 736 38.66 -14.72 38.73
N GLY A 737 38.65 -15.82 39.50
CA GLY A 737 39.37 -17.08 39.23
C GLY A 737 39.26 -17.65 37.81
N GLU A 738 40.22 -18.52 37.50
CA GLU A 738 40.47 -19.09 36.17
C GLU A 738 39.26 -19.85 35.59
N LYS A 739 38.42 -19.13 34.84
CA LYS A 739 37.82 -19.52 33.56
C LYS A 739 36.83 -18.44 33.11
N ALA A 740 37.25 -17.65 32.13
CA ALA A 740 36.41 -17.13 31.07
C ALA A 740 37.25 -17.05 29.80
#